data_AF-A0A914AAC2-F1
#
_entry.id   AF-A0A914AAC2-F1
#
_cell.length_a   1.000
_cell.length_b   1.000
_cell.length_c   1.000
_cell.angle_alpha   90.00
_cell.angle_beta   90.00
_cell.angle_gamma   90.00
#
_symmetry.space_group_name_H-M   'P 1'
#
loop_
_entity.id
_entity.type
_entity.pdbx_description
1 polymer ?
#
loop_
_entity_poly.entity_id
_entity_poly.type
_entity_poly.pdbx_seq_one_letter_code
_entity_poly.pdbx_strand_id
1 'polypeptide(L)'
;MALQPDRRELGYEQTLMYGRYRQELSQFAKTEAARQKEEQKRQKQLDDEFRQYRGTCCYTVKSNLIWFRDFVFSKIGEDWIFLALLGIIMALLSFAMDYAIAKFQTAQVQLFTVLKGSPFVQYFAWTGFPIVFIIFSTGFVHLVSPNAIGSGIPEMKTILRGVVLKEYLSFRTLISKVIGVATSLGSGLPIGKEGPFVHIASIVSTILSKLIVTFKGIFENESRNSEMLAAACAVGVSCNFAAPIGGVLFSIEVTSTYFAVRNYWRGFFGAVCGAFVFRLLAVWNKDEETITALFKTTFRVDFPFDPQELIAFAFIGIVCGFGGALFVFVHRRIVDFNRTHKRVSAFLMKNRFLYPFLVSLVISSITFPLGLGQFMAGELTQKQQIDELFSNTTLGNDPSATIDEENKYKPWHRPNVFVTLGVFIVMQFWMTALAVTLPVPAGVFIPVFTLGAAFGRLVGECMAAWFPQGIHTSDAVINKVIPGGYAVVGAAALSGSVTHTISTSVIVFELTGQITHILPVMMAVLIANAIAQLLQPSFYDSIIQIKKLPYLPDISHAGSKTYEIFVEDIMVRYVKFISWLSTYADLKELLDTSPKLQSFPLVDAPESMILLGSVQRSELECMLEKKVGLARRLVVVADRKRSQGQSQPGPSDRFSVVSFNAKSDENNSQQISIRDASDKDATGISLSNLELSLNILLGTSPRTSPRSSFSTQGMLKRFGSRDSILSSSTDSLDGSKKKPRVYKLPIGEFEDMSTEEHEEWESEELKVQLDFSEVHIDPAPFQLVERTSLHKCHSMFSLLGLNHTYVTTLGRLVGVVSLKEIRRAIERSADSNNHSSFRRSHRNEPQNIIQAEGSSS
;
A
#
# COMPACT_ATOMS: atom_id res chain seq x y z
N MET A 1 -69.23 33.07 -34.33
CA MET A 1 -69.52 31.72 -34.90
C MET A 1 -68.33 31.36 -35.76
N ALA A 2 -67.51 30.35 -35.53
CA ALA A 2 -67.57 29.22 -34.61
C ALA A 2 -66.13 28.73 -34.29
N LEU A 3 -65.96 28.30 -33.04
CA LEU A 3 -65.17 27.20 -32.49
C LEU A 3 -63.98 26.61 -33.30
N GLN A 4 -62.79 26.58 -32.66
CA GLN A 4 -61.80 25.53 -32.87
C GLN A 4 -61.34 24.97 -31.49
N PRO A 5 -61.22 23.63 -31.34
CA PRO A 5 -61.15 22.97 -30.04
C PRO A 5 -59.71 22.65 -29.56
N ASP A 6 -59.64 22.28 -28.29
CA ASP A 6 -58.50 21.83 -27.50
C ASP A 6 -57.47 20.94 -28.22
N ARG A 7 -56.19 21.23 -27.93
CA ARG A 7 -55.11 20.24 -27.89
C ARG A 7 -54.29 20.41 -26.62
N ARG A 8 -54.77 19.81 -25.54
CA ARG A 8 -53.88 19.15 -24.57
C ARG A 8 -53.59 17.76 -25.12
N GLU A 9 -52.33 17.46 -25.40
CA GLU A 9 -51.69 16.17 -25.08
C GLU A 9 -50.25 16.08 -25.62
N LEU A 10 -49.40 15.46 -24.80
CA LEU A 10 -48.00 15.07 -24.98
C LEU A 10 -46.95 16.14 -24.63
N GLY A 11 -46.74 16.28 -23.31
CA GLY A 11 -45.59 16.96 -22.73
C GLY A 11 -44.28 16.23 -23.03
N TYR A 12 -43.41 16.91 -23.77
CA TYR A 12 -41.98 16.61 -23.86
C TYR A 12 -41.23 17.95 -23.92
N GLU A 13 -40.88 18.50 -22.75
CA GLU A 13 -40.04 19.71 -22.61
C GLU A 13 -38.58 19.39 -22.21
N GLN A 14 -38.10 18.13 -22.34
CA GLN A 14 -36.82 17.71 -21.74
C GLN A 14 -35.60 17.56 -22.65
N THR A 15 -35.57 18.07 -23.89
CA THR A 15 -34.40 17.91 -24.78
C THR A 15 -33.53 19.17 -24.97
N LEU A 16 -33.93 20.33 -24.45
CA LEU A 16 -33.14 21.58 -24.57
C LEU A 16 -32.16 21.83 -23.41
N MET A 17 -32.25 21.07 -22.31
CA MET A 17 -31.43 21.27 -21.10
C MET A 17 -29.95 20.90 -21.28
N TYR A 18 -29.63 19.89 -22.10
CA TYR A 18 -28.26 19.36 -22.21
C TYR A 18 -27.29 20.34 -22.92
N GLY A 19 -27.80 21.16 -23.86
CA GLY A 19 -27.01 22.15 -24.58
C GLY A 19 -26.70 23.41 -23.77
N ARG A 20 -27.68 23.88 -22.97
CA ARG A 20 -27.54 25.04 -22.08
C ARG A 20 -26.58 24.76 -20.92
N TYR A 21 -26.71 23.59 -20.31
CA TYR A 21 -25.87 23.16 -19.17
C TYR A 21 -24.38 23.09 -19.54
N ARG A 22 -24.04 22.67 -20.77
CA ARG A 22 -22.65 22.63 -21.25
C ARG A 22 -22.05 24.03 -21.47
N GLN A 23 -22.86 24.99 -21.92
CA GLN A 23 -22.40 26.38 -22.08
C GLN A 23 -22.24 27.08 -20.72
N GLU A 24 -23.17 26.85 -19.78
CA GLU A 24 -23.11 27.38 -18.42
C GLU A 24 -21.93 26.79 -17.63
N LEU A 25 -21.67 25.48 -17.72
CA LEU A 25 -20.46 24.86 -17.14
C LEU A 25 -19.17 25.42 -17.75
N SER A 26 -19.15 25.67 -19.06
CA SER A 26 -18.00 26.26 -19.73
C SER A 26 -17.76 27.70 -19.28
N GLN A 27 -18.83 28.48 -19.07
CA GLN A 27 -18.73 29.85 -18.56
C GLN A 27 -18.31 29.87 -17.09
N PHE A 28 -18.88 29.01 -16.25
CA PHE A 28 -18.50 28.84 -14.85
C PHE A 28 -17.03 28.41 -14.70
N ALA A 29 -16.58 27.45 -15.51
CA ALA A 29 -15.17 27.04 -15.52
C ALA A 29 -14.24 28.18 -15.98
N LYS A 30 -14.69 29.04 -16.91
CA LYS A 30 -13.93 30.22 -17.37
C LYS A 30 -13.84 31.30 -16.30
N THR A 31 -14.95 31.60 -15.60
CA THR A 31 -14.96 32.58 -14.51
C THR A 31 -14.14 32.12 -13.32
N GLU A 32 -14.21 30.84 -12.95
CA GLU A 32 -13.35 30.29 -11.89
C GLU A 32 -11.87 30.26 -12.30
N ALA A 33 -11.56 29.91 -13.56
CA ALA A 33 -10.18 29.99 -14.05
C ALA A 33 -9.63 31.43 -14.07
N ALA A 34 -10.48 32.44 -14.33
CA ALA A 34 -10.10 33.85 -14.28
C ALA A 34 -9.85 34.31 -12.84
N ARG A 35 -10.73 33.96 -11.90
CA ARG A 35 -10.58 34.23 -10.48
C ARG A 35 -9.30 33.65 -9.90
N GLN A 36 -8.97 32.39 -10.24
CA GLN A 36 -7.71 31.76 -9.82
C GLN A 36 -6.46 32.45 -10.39
N LYS A 37 -6.52 32.96 -11.62
CA LYS A 37 -5.42 33.75 -12.20
C LYS A 37 -5.22 35.07 -11.48
N GLU A 38 -6.29 35.74 -11.05
CA GLU A 38 -6.20 36.97 -10.26
C GLU A 38 -5.63 36.71 -8.87
N GLU A 39 -6.06 35.65 -8.17
CA GLU A 39 -5.47 35.24 -6.89
C GLU A 39 -3.97 34.93 -7.03
N GLN A 40 -3.56 34.19 -8.08
CA GLN A 40 -2.14 33.93 -8.35
C GLN A 40 -1.33 35.21 -8.64
N LYS A 41 -1.92 36.18 -9.34
CA LYS A 41 -1.27 37.49 -9.57
C LYS A 41 -1.10 38.25 -8.26
N ARG A 42 -2.13 38.29 -7.42
CA ARG A 42 -2.09 38.91 -6.09
C ARG A 42 -1.03 38.27 -5.21
N GLN A 43 -0.91 36.95 -5.26
CA GLN A 43 0.06 36.21 -4.47
C GLN A 43 1.50 36.43 -4.94
N LYS A 44 1.73 36.51 -6.26
CA LYS A 44 3.02 36.94 -6.83
C LYS A 44 3.40 38.37 -6.42
N GLN A 45 2.44 39.29 -6.44
CA GLN A 45 2.67 40.68 -6.00
C GLN A 45 3.05 40.74 -4.52
N LEU A 46 2.37 39.99 -3.65
CA LEU A 46 2.71 39.85 -2.24
C LEU A 46 4.11 39.22 -2.04
N ASP A 47 4.44 38.17 -2.78
CA ASP A 47 5.77 37.54 -2.71
C ASP A 47 6.90 38.48 -3.20
N ASP A 48 6.63 39.30 -4.22
CA ASP A 48 7.57 40.31 -4.72
C ASP A 48 7.74 41.50 -3.73
N GLU A 49 6.69 41.91 -3.02
CA GLU A 49 6.79 42.86 -1.90
C GLU A 49 7.64 42.27 -0.75
N PHE A 50 7.42 41.00 -0.38
CA PHE A 50 8.20 40.35 0.67
C PHE A 50 9.67 40.10 0.30
N ARG A 51 10.01 40.06 -1.00
CA ARG A 51 11.40 39.97 -1.48
C ARG A 51 12.23 41.21 -1.15
N GLN A 52 11.59 42.38 -1.03
CA GLN A 52 12.27 43.65 -0.76
C GLN A 52 12.80 43.77 0.69
N TYR A 53 12.34 42.89 1.60
CA TYR A 53 12.65 42.93 3.03
C TYR A 53 13.63 41.85 3.54
N ARG A 54 14.23 41.01 2.67
CA ARG A 54 15.15 39.92 3.10
C ARG A 54 16.60 40.13 2.60
N GLY A 55 17.55 40.11 3.54
CA GLY A 55 18.97 40.44 3.32
C GLY A 55 19.74 39.57 2.30
N THR A 56 20.73 40.20 1.66
CA THR A 56 21.21 39.91 0.30
C THR A 56 22.27 38.79 0.17
N CYS A 57 23.02 38.44 1.22
CA CYS A 57 24.22 37.60 1.03
C CYS A 57 23.96 36.08 1.08
N CYS A 58 23.13 35.58 2.00
CA CYS A 58 22.77 34.15 2.07
C CYS A 58 21.70 33.76 1.01
N TYR A 59 21.05 34.77 0.42
CA TYR A 59 19.97 34.58 -0.54
C TYR A 59 20.48 34.20 -1.93
N THR A 60 21.58 34.74 -2.45
CA THR A 60 22.01 34.44 -3.85
C THR A 60 22.33 32.96 -4.07
N VAL A 61 23.00 32.30 -3.11
CA VAL A 61 23.29 30.85 -3.19
C VAL A 61 22.01 30.03 -2.99
N LYS A 62 21.15 30.39 -2.02
CA LYS A 62 19.85 29.73 -1.83
C LYS A 62 18.90 29.97 -3.01
N SER A 63 18.91 31.14 -3.63
CA SER A 63 18.08 31.56 -4.75
C SER A 63 18.50 30.87 -6.03
N ASN A 64 19.81 30.73 -6.29
CA ASN A 64 20.29 29.94 -7.42
C ASN A 64 19.96 28.45 -7.25
N LEU A 65 20.04 27.92 -6.02
CA LEU A 65 19.64 26.55 -5.73
C LEU A 65 18.12 26.36 -5.84
N ILE A 66 17.32 27.32 -5.39
CA ILE A 66 15.85 27.32 -5.51
C ILE A 66 15.43 27.49 -6.97
N TRP A 67 16.10 28.34 -7.74
CA TRP A 67 15.84 28.52 -9.17
C TRP A 67 16.22 27.30 -9.98
N PHE A 68 17.40 26.72 -9.73
CA PHE A 68 17.81 25.45 -10.35
C PHE A 68 16.86 24.31 -9.98
N ARG A 69 16.47 24.23 -8.71
CA ARG A 69 15.43 23.31 -8.23
C ARG A 69 14.13 23.53 -9.00
N ASP A 70 13.55 24.72 -8.95
CA ASP A 70 12.25 25.00 -9.56
C ASP A 70 12.30 24.84 -11.09
N PHE A 71 13.45 25.10 -11.73
CA PHE A 71 13.69 24.83 -13.16
C PHE A 71 13.73 23.33 -13.48
N VAL A 72 14.50 22.53 -12.72
CA VAL A 72 14.58 21.07 -12.88
C VAL A 72 13.22 20.42 -12.61
N PHE A 73 12.53 20.84 -11.54
CA PHE A 73 11.19 20.33 -11.17
C PHE A 73 10.10 20.74 -12.17
N SER A 74 10.20 21.92 -12.77
CA SER A 74 9.26 22.40 -13.80
C SER A 74 9.46 21.70 -15.15
N LYS A 75 10.70 21.36 -15.52
CA LYS A 75 11.02 20.71 -16.81
C LYS A 75 10.87 19.19 -16.82
N ILE A 76 11.23 18.48 -15.74
CA ILE A 76 11.26 17.01 -15.68
C ILE A 76 9.98 16.42 -15.08
N GLY A 77 9.22 17.20 -14.29
CA GLY A 77 8.02 16.75 -13.60
C GLY A 77 8.34 16.13 -12.22
N GLU A 78 7.55 16.50 -11.22
CA GLU A 78 7.78 16.11 -9.81
C GLU A 78 7.76 14.60 -9.59
N ASP A 79 6.86 13.90 -10.29
CA ASP A 79 6.69 12.45 -10.18
C ASP A 79 7.95 11.69 -10.65
N TRP A 80 8.62 12.15 -11.71
CA TRP A 80 9.81 11.46 -12.24
C TRP A 80 11.01 11.61 -11.31
N ILE A 81 11.18 12.78 -10.70
CA ILE A 81 12.24 13.00 -9.70
C ILE A 81 11.97 12.15 -8.46
N PHE A 82 10.71 12.06 -8.02
CA PHE A 82 10.30 11.17 -6.94
C PHE A 82 10.66 9.71 -7.23
N LEU A 83 10.33 9.22 -8.44
CA LEU A 83 10.60 7.85 -8.85
C LEU A 83 12.10 7.54 -8.96
N ALA A 84 12.90 8.48 -9.48
CA ALA A 84 14.36 8.34 -9.53
C ALA A 84 14.96 8.25 -8.12
N LEU A 85 14.54 9.13 -7.22
CA LEU A 85 15.00 9.13 -5.82
C LEU A 85 14.58 7.86 -5.09
N LEU A 86 13.35 7.38 -5.32
CA LEU A 86 12.87 6.11 -4.80
C LEU A 86 13.76 4.95 -5.28
N GLY A 87 14.07 4.88 -6.58
CA GLY A 87 14.97 3.87 -7.15
C GLY A 87 16.36 3.86 -6.51
N ILE A 88 16.97 5.04 -6.35
CA ILE A 88 18.30 5.21 -5.74
C ILE A 88 18.29 4.74 -4.27
N ILE A 89 17.31 5.17 -3.47
CA ILE A 89 17.19 4.77 -2.06
C ILE A 89 17.01 3.26 -1.95
N MET A 90 16.16 2.67 -2.78
CA MET A 90 15.91 1.23 -2.77
C MET A 90 17.15 0.43 -3.18
N ALA A 91 17.92 0.89 -4.17
CA ALA A 91 19.17 0.24 -4.55
C ALA A 91 20.20 0.21 -3.41
N LEU A 92 20.36 1.34 -2.71
CA LEU A 92 21.24 1.44 -1.53
C LEU A 92 20.80 0.51 -0.40
N LEU A 93 19.49 0.44 -0.13
CA LEU A 93 18.93 -0.48 0.88
C LEU A 93 19.13 -1.95 0.49
N SER A 94 18.92 -2.30 -0.79
CA SER A 94 19.14 -3.66 -1.30
C SER A 94 20.60 -4.07 -1.13
N PHE A 95 21.53 -3.22 -1.58
CA PHE A 95 22.96 -3.48 -1.50
C PHE A 95 23.43 -3.63 -0.06
N ALA A 96 23.00 -2.76 0.85
CA ALA A 96 23.35 -2.85 2.27
C ALA A 96 22.81 -4.12 2.93
N MET A 97 21.59 -4.55 2.59
CA MET A 97 21.03 -5.80 3.10
C MET A 97 21.75 -7.03 2.56
N ASP A 98 22.05 -7.06 1.26
CA ASP A 98 22.76 -8.18 0.63
C ASP A 98 24.17 -8.33 1.17
N TYR A 99 24.89 -7.21 1.36
CA TYR A 99 26.18 -7.21 2.01
C TYR A 99 26.11 -7.77 3.44
N ALA A 100 25.13 -7.34 4.24
CA ALA A 100 24.95 -7.85 5.60
C ALA A 100 24.63 -9.36 5.62
N ILE A 101 23.70 -9.81 4.76
CA ILE A 101 23.30 -11.21 4.65
C ILE A 101 24.49 -12.08 4.22
N ALA A 102 25.27 -11.64 3.23
CA ALA A 102 26.45 -12.36 2.75
C ALA A 102 27.50 -12.49 3.87
N LYS A 103 27.72 -11.45 4.67
CA LYS A 103 28.65 -11.50 5.82
C LYS A 103 28.15 -12.43 6.93
N PHE A 104 26.86 -12.46 7.22
CA PHE A 104 26.28 -13.39 8.21
C PHE A 104 26.40 -14.85 7.76
N GLN A 105 26.08 -15.16 6.51
CA GLN A 105 26.20 -16.51 5.96
C GLN A 105 27.68 -16.95 5.87
N THR A 106 28.57 -16.06 5.44
CA THR A 106 30.02 -16.34 5.43
C THR A 106 30.53 -16.61 6.85
N ALA A 107 30.09 -15.83 7.84
CA ALA A 107 30.47 -16.03 9.24
C ALA A 107 30.00 -17.39 9.77
N GLN A 108 28.82 -17.87 9.38
CA GLN A 108 28.32 -19.20 9.75
C GLN A 108 29.24 -20.31 9.20
N VAL A 109 29.60 -20.23 7.91
CA VAL A 109 30.48 -21.21 7.26
C VAL A 109 31.90 -21.14 7.85
N GLN A 110 32.41 -19.94 8.11
CA GLN A 110 33.70 -19.74 8.78
C GLN A 110 33.71 -20.34 10.19
N LEU A 111 32.65 -20.12 10.98
CA LEU A 111 32.52 -20.70 12.32
C LEU A 111 32.55 -22.23 12.28
N PHE A 112 31.85 -22.84 11.32
CA PHE A 112 31.85 -24.30 11.12
C PHE A 112 33.24 -24.84 10.74
N THR A 113 33.96 -24.12 9.87
CA THR A 113 35.29 -24.53 9.38
C THR A 113 36.40 -24.33 10.41
N VAL A 114 36.35 -23.29 11.24
CA VAL A 114 37.33 -23.05 12.32
C VAL A 114 37.20 -24.08 13.44
N LEU A 115 35.97 -24.53 13.74
CA LEU A 115 35.71 -25.51 14.79
C LEU A 115 35.95 -26.97 14.36
N LYS A 116 36.76 -27.19 13.33
CA LYS A 116 37.17 -28.54 12.88
C LYS A 116 37.98 -29.22 13.99
N GLY A 117 37.42 -30.28 14.56
CA GLY A 117 38.08 -31.11 15.57
C GLY A 117 37.13 -32.02 16.35
N SER A 118 36.01 -31.48 16.84
CA SER A 118 34.99 -32.27 17.55
C SER A 118 33.61 -32.14 16.88
N PRO A 119 32.99 -33.25 16.43
CA PRO A 119 31.69 -33.20 15.73
C PRO A 119 30.57 -32.61 16.58
N PHE A 120 30.61 -32.79 17.91
CA PHE A 120 29.60 -32.24 18.83
C PHE A 120 29.63 -30.71 18.86
N VAL A 121 30.83 -30.10 18.94
CA VAL A 121 30.95 -28.63 18.96
C VAL A 121 30.53 -28.05 17.61
N GLN A 122 30.88 -28.71 16.51
CA GLN A 122 30.42 -28.31 15.17
C GLN A 122 28.91 -28.37 15.04
N TYR A 123 28.26 -29.40 15.59
CA TYR A 123 26.80 -29.51 15.59
C TYR A 123 26.15 -28.37 16.38
N PHE A 124 26.63 -28.08 17.59
CA PHE A 124 26.10 -26.98 18.39
C PHE A 124 26.35 -25.61 17.76
N ALA A 125 27.50 -25.41 17.12
CA ALA A 125 27.79 -24.17 16.40
C ALA A 125 26.88 -24.00 15.17
N TRP A 126 26.71 -25.07 14.39
CA TRP A 126 25.86 -25.06 13.20
C TRP A 126 24.38 -24.85 13.51
N THR A 127 23.88 -25.51 14.55
CA THR A 127 22.47 -25.38 14.96
C THR A 127 22.21 -24.13 15.81
N GLY A 128 23.16 -23.72 16.65
CA GLY A 128 23.03 -22.56 17.52
C GLY A 128 22.96 -21.24 16.73
N PHE A 129 23.72 -21.09 15.65
CA PHE A 129 23.77 -19.86 14.88
C PHE A 129 22.40 -19.49 14.26
N PRO A 130 21.72 -20.35 13.49
CA PRO A 130 20.39 -20.05 12.94
C PRO A 130 19.33 -19.86 14.01
N ILE A 131 19.41 -20.61 15.12
CA ILE A 131 18.46 -20.49 16.24
C ILE A 131 18.54 -19.09 16.87
N VAL A 132 19.74 -18.61 17.19
CA VAL A 132 19.94 -17.29 17.79
C VAL A 132 19.43 -16.19 16.87
N PHE A 133 19.76 -16.26 15.57
CA PHE A 133 19.35 -15.26 14.58
C PHE A 133 17.83 -15.22 14.37
N ILE A 134 17.16 -16.37 14.35
CA ILE A 134 15.71 -16.45 14.16
C ILE A 134 14.94 -16.03 15.41
N ILE A 135 15.42 -16.39 16.60
CA ILE A 135 14.85 -15.88 17.85
C ILE A 135 15.01 -14.36 17.93
N PHE A 136 16.19 -13.85 17.58
CA PHE A 136 16.45 -12.41 17.53
C PHE A 136 15.51 -11.72 16.54
N SER A 137 15.39 -12.21 15.31
CA SER A 137 14.49 -11.68 14.28
C SER A 137 13.03 -11.66 14.76
N THR A 138 12.56 -12.78 15.32
CA THR A 138 11.20 -12.90 15.87
C THR A 138 10.97 -11.91 17.02
N GLY A 139 11.92 -11.80 17.95
CA GLY A 139 11.84 -10.88 19.08
C GLY A 139 11.82 -9.42 18.64
N PHE A 140 12.72 -9.04 17.74
CA PHE A 140 12.81 -7.67 17.22
C PHE A 140 11.54 -7.25 16.48
N VAL A 141 11.00 -8.14 15.64
CA VAL A 141 9.76 -7.89 14.91
C VAL A 141 8.57 -7.73 15.85
N HIS A 142 8.44 -8.60 16.86
CA HIS A 142 7.37 -8.49 17.82
C HIS A 142 7.46 -7.28 18.75
N LEU A 143 8.67 -6.84 19.11
CA LEU A 143 8.88 -5.67 19.98
C LEU A 143 8.65 -4.35 19.24
N VAL A 144 9.09 -4.24 17.98
CA VAL A 144 9.05 -2.98 17.22
C VAL A 144 7.72 -2.82 16.47
N SER A 145 7.34 -3.81 15.66
CA SER A 145 6.06 -3.79 14.95
C SER A 145 5.62 -5.17 14.47
N PRO A 146 4.53 -5.74 15.02
CA PRO A 146 4.04 -7.05 14.59
C PRO A 146 3.53 -7.06 13.14
N ASN A 147 3.25 -5.89 12.58
CA ASN A 147 2.82 -5.74 11.18
C ASN A 147 3.93 -6.07 10.17
N ALA A 148 5.20 -6.17 10.60
CA ALA A 148 6.30 -6.53 9.71
C ALA A 148 6.36 -8.03 9.38
N ILE A 149 5.61 -8.89 10.06
CA ILE A 149 5.65 -10.36 9.91
C ILE A 149 5.18 -10.81 8.52
N GLY A 150 5.91 -11.77 7.94
CA GLY A 150 5.62 -12.37 6.64
C GLY A 150 6.04 -11.53 5.43
N SER A 151 5.59 -11.97 4.26
CA SER A 151 5.99 -11.42 2.96
C SER A 151 5.61 -9.94 2.81
N GLY A 152 4.33 -9.58 2.88
CA GLY A 152 3.85 -8.21 2.66
C GLY A 152 3.26 -7.93 1.28
N ILE A 153 3.49 -8.83 0.31
CA ILE A 153 2.79 -8.79 -0.99
C ILE A 153 1.26 -8.97 -0.83
N PRO A 154 0.76 -9.95 -0.05
CA PRO A 154 -0.70 -10.13 0.18
C PRO A 154 -1.39 -8.86 0.70
N GLU A 155 -0.75 -8.18 1.66
CA GLU A 155 -1.22 -6.94 2.24
C GLU A 155 -1.16 -5.79 1.22
N MET A 156 -0.10 -5.72 0.43
CA MET A 156 0.03 -4.70 -0.62
C MET A 156 -1.02 -4.85 -1.72
N LYS A 157 -1.31 -6.09 -2.15
CA LYS A 157 -2.41 -6.40 -3.07
C LYS A 157 -3.75 -5.93 -2.52
N THR A 158 -3.94 -5.99 -1.20
CA THR A 158 -5.14 -5.49 -0.53
C THR A 158 -5.20 -3.96 -0.48
N ILE A 159 -4.06 -3.30 -0.22
CA ILE A 159 -3.95 -1.83 -0.20
C ILE A 159 -4.18 -1.23 -1.58
N LEU A 160 -3.59 -1.81 -2.63
CA LEU A 160 -3.74 -1.33 -4.01
C LEU A 160 -5.17 -1.49 -4.55
N ARG A 161 -5.97 -2.39 -3.96
CA ARG A 161 -7.42 -2.50 -4.21
C ARG A 161 -8.27 -1.47 -3.44
N GLY A 162 -7.64 -0.56 -2.68
CA GLY A 162 -8.31 0.54 -1.99
C GLY A 162 -8.55 0.33 -0.50
N VAL A 163 -8.12 -0.81 0.09
CA VAL A 163 -8.32 -1.03 1.53
C VAL A 163 -7.13 -0.57 2.35
N VAL A 164 -7.31 0.52 3.09
CA VAL A 164 -6.27 1.12 3.92
C VAL A 164 -6.05 0.31 5.21
N LEU A 165 -4.89 -0.34 5.33
CA LEU A 165 -4.43 -1.00 6.55
C LEU A 165 -3.71 0.00 7.46
N LYS A 166 -4.29 0.30 8.63
CA LYS A 166 -3.72 1.26 9.60
C LYS A 166 -2.35 0.78 10.09
N GLU A 167 -1.40 1.71 10.18
CA GLU A 167 -0.03 1.50 10.70
C GLU A 167 0.84 0.47 9.96
N TYR A 168 0.40 -0.03 8.80
CA TYR A 168 1.17 -0.97 7.99
C TYR A 168 2.36 -0.28 7.29
N LEU A 169 2.11 0.91 6.72
CA LEU A 169 3.08 1.73 5.97
C LEU A 169 3.85 2.73 6.87
N SER A 170 4.26 2.30 8.06
CA SER A 170 4.91 3.17 9.07
C SER A 170 6.44 3.13 9.01
N PHE A 171 7.12 4.17 9.48
CA PHE A 171 8.59 4.14 9.60
C PHE A 171 9.08 3.07 10.59
N ARG A 172 8.28 2.76 11.62
CA ARG A 172 8.61 1.69 12.58
C ARG A 172 8.60 0.31 11.92
N THR A 173 7.67 0.06 10.98
CA THR A 173 7.63 -1.21 10.24
C THR A 173 8.82 -1.33 9.28
N LEU A 174 9.31 -0.23 8.71
CA LEU A 174 10.52 -0.21 7.87
C LEU A 174 11.74 -0.77 8.61
N ILE A 175 12.09 -0.19 9.76
CA ILE A 175 13.25 -0.60 10.55
C ILE A 175 13.11 -2.05 11.00
N SER A 176 11.91 -2.40 11.50
CA SER A 176 11.59 -3.75 11.94
C SER A 176 11.80 -4.78 10.82
N LYS A 177 11.34 -4.46 9.61
CA LYS A 177 11.38 -5.39 8.48
C LYS A 177 12.78 -5.52 7.87
N VAL A 178 13.52 -4.42 7.71
CA VAL A 178 14.91 -4.46 7.19
C VAL A 178 15.81 -5.34 8.08
N ILE A 179 15.80 -5.10 9.39
CA ILE A 179 16.62 -5.88 10.34
C ILE A 179 16.10 -7.32 10.46
N GLY A 180 14.79 -7.52 10.48
CA GLY A 180 14.18 -8.84 10.55
C GLY A 180 14.51 -9.71 9.34
N VAL A 181 14.51 -9.14 8.12
CA VAL A 181 14.89 -9.84 6.89
C VAL A 181 16.39 -10.14 6.87
N ALA A 182 17.24 -9.16 7.19
CA ALA A 182 18.68 -9.35 7.19
C ALA A 182 19.12 -10.48 8.14
N THR A 183 18.51 -10.56 9.32
CA THR A 183 18.81 -11.60 10.32
C THR A 183 18.15 -12.94 10.01
N SER A 184 16.92 -12.95 9.49
CA SER A 184 16.26 -14.19 9.12
C SER A 184 16.92 -14.84 7.89
N LEU A 185 17.26 -14.09 6.84
CA LEU A 185 17.95 -14.65 5.66
C LEU A 185 19.43 -14.92 5.97
N GLY A 186 20.05 -14.10 6.83
CA GLY A 186 21.39 -14.33 7.36
C GLY A 186 21.53 -15.61 8.19
N SER A 187 20.42 -16.19 8.68
CA SER A 187 20.41 -17.46 9.41
C SER A 187 20.67 -18.70 8.53
N GLY A 188 20.58 -18.55 7.20
CA GLY A 188 20.73 -19.66 6.25
C GLY A 188 19.47 -20.53 6.06
N LEU A 189 18.35 -20.23 6.74
CA LEU A 189 17.07 -20.91 6.48
C LEU A 189 16.59 -20.72 5.04
N PRO A 190 15.82 -21.68 4.48
CA PRO A 190 15.26 -21.63 3.12
C PRO A 190 14.12 -20.62 2.99
N ILE A 191 14.45 -19.34 3.15
CA ILE A 191 13.58 -18.17 3.00
C ILE A 191 14.20 -17.19 2.00
N GLY A 192 13.41 -16.25 1.47
CA GLY A 192 13.90 -15.19 0.58
C GLY A 192 13.56 -13.78 1.08
N LYS A 193 14.20 -12.75 0.52
CA LYS A 193 13.94 -11.32 0.84
C LYS A 193 12.93 -10.64 -0.09
N GLU A 194 12.60 -11.24 -1.23
CA GLU A 194 11.78 -10.64 -2.32
C GLU A 194 10.48 -9.96 -1.83
N GLY A 195 9.60 -10.74 -1.20
CA GLY A 195 8.31 -10.24 -0.75
C GLY A 195 8.41 -9.12 0.29
N PRO A 196 9.20 -9.30 1.36
CA PRO A 196 9.48 -8.23 2.32
C PRO A 196 10.04 -6.96 1.68
N PHE A 197 10.87 -7.10 0.66
CA PHE A 197 11.48 -5.97 -0.03
C PHE A 197 10.46 -5.13 -0.82
N VAL A 198 9.44 -5.76 -1.41
CA VAL A 198 8.29 -5.04 -2.00
C VAL A 198 7.61 -4.15 -0.97
N HIS A 199 7.36 -4.68 0.24
CA HIS A 199 6.75 -3.90 1.32
C HIS A 199 7.65 -2.75 1.79
N ILE A 200 8.95 -2.98 1.92
CA ILE A 200 9.95 -1.95 2.25
C ILE A 200 9.87 -0.81 1.21
N ALA A 201 9.78 -1.12 -0.08
CA ALA A 201 9.67 -0.12 -1.14
C ALA A 201 8.40 0.73 -1.02
N SER A 202 7.25 0.12 -0.72
CA SER A 202 5.99 0.83 -0.48
C SER A 202 6.06 1.75 0.74
N ILE A 203 6.74 1.33 1.81
CA ILE A 203 6.94 2.16 3.01
C ILE A 203 7.85 3.35 2.68
N VAL A 204 8.97 3.13 1.99
CA VAL A 204 9.90 4.20 1.57
C VAL A 204 9.18 5.20 0.67
N SER A 205 8.36 4.73 -0.28
CA SER A 205 7.51 5.59 -1.12
C SER A 205 6.54 6.43 -0.29
N THR A 206 5.88 5.84 0.71
CA THR A 206 4.96 6.57 1.61
C THR A 206 5.69 7.64 2.44
N ILE A 207 6.87 7.32 2.98
CA ILE A 207 7.69 8.27 3.74
C ILE A 207 8.18 9.40 2.84
N LEU A 208 8.64 9.06 1.64
CA LEU A 208 9.11 10.03 0.67
C LEU A 208 7.97 10.94 0.18
N SER A 209 6.77 10.40 0.00
CA SER A 209 5.57 11.16 -0.33
C SER A 209 5.23 12.17 0.78
N LYS A 210 5.22 11.74 2.05
CA LYS A 210 5.02 12.63 3.21
C LYS A 210 6.08 13.71 3.32
N LEU A 211 7.34 13.36 3.03
CA LEU A 211 8.45 14.31 3.02
C LEU A 211 8.23 15.40 1.96
N ILE A 212 7.86 15.02 0.74
CA ILE A 212 7.59 15.96 -0.35
C ILE A 212 6.38 16.84 -0.05
N VAL A 213 5.29 16.28 0.51
CA VAL A 213 4.10 17.05 0.90
C VAL A 213 4.47 18.11 1.95
N THR A 214 5.33 17.77 2.91
CA THR A 214 5.81 18.72 3.92
C THR A 214 6.56 19.89 3.29
N PHE A 215 7.30 19.65 2.19
CA PHE A 215 8.07 20.70 1.49
C PHE A 215 7.25 21.54 0.50
N LYS A 216 6.22 20.97 -0.14
CA LYS A 216 5.47 21.66 -1.20
C LYS A 216 4.06 22.10 -0.80
N GLY A 217 3.50 21.64 0.31
CA GLY A 217 2.14 22.01 0.76
C GLY A 217 1.03 21.72 -0.25
N ILE A 218 1.33 20.93 -1.29
CA ILE A 218 0.49 20.73 -2.45
C ILE A 218 -0.03 19.28 -2.46
N PHE A 219 -1.33 19.16 -2.16
CA PHE A 219 -2.29 18.15 -2.63
C PHE A 219 -1.90 16.68 -2.38
N GLU A 220 -2.38 16.13 -1.26
CA GLU A 220 -2.45 14.69 -1.01
C GLU A 220 -3.66 14.12 -1.76
N ASN A 221 -3.50 13.81 -3.06
CA ASN A 221 -4.53 13.09 -3.80
C ASN A 221 -4.38 11.58 -3.55
N GLU A 222 -5.44 10.93 -3.03
CA GLU A 222 -5.44 9.50 -2.68
C GLU A 222 -5.14 8.62 -3.90
N SER A 223 -5.67 9.00 -5.07
CA SER A 223 -5.41 8.31 -6.33
C SER A 223 -3.93 8.34 -6.72
N ARG A 224 -3.27 9.51 -6.59
CA ARG A 224 -1.83 9.65 -6.84
C ARG A 224 -1.02 8.79 -5.88
N ASN A 225 -1.40 8.74 -4.60
CA ASN A 225 -0.72 7.91 -3.61
C ASN A 225 -0.78 6.42 -3.99
N SER A 226 -1.94 5.92 -4.42
CA SER A 226 -2.08 4.55 -4.91
C SER A 226 -1.23 4.27 -6.16
N GLU A 227 -1.20 5.19 -7.12
CA GLU A 227 -0.34 5.08 -8.31
C GLU A 227 1.17 5.06 -7.95
N MET A 228 1.59 5.87 -6.98
CA MET A 228 2.98 5.89 -6.49
C MET A 228 3.33 4.64 -5.70
N LEU A 229 2.39 4.07 -4.94
CA LEU A 229 2.57 2.79 -4.26
C LEU A 229 2.72 1.64 -5.25
N ALA A 230 1.93 1.63 -6.33
CA ALA A 230 2.05 0.63 -7.40
C ALA A 230 3.43 0.69 -8.08
N ALA A 231 3.89 1.90 -8.41
CA ALA A 231 5.24 2.10 -8.95
C ALA A 231 6.33 1.65 -7.95
N ALA A 232 6.14 1.94 -6.65
CA ALA A 232 7.09 1.51 -5.62
C ALA A 232 7.19 0.00 -5.49
N CYS A 233 6.08 -0.74 -5.63
CA CYS A 233 6.10 -2.19 -5.65
C CYS A 233 6.98 -2.72 -6.80
N ALA A 234 6.83 -2.14 -7.99
CA ALA A 234 7.62 -2.48 -9.17
C ALA A 234 9.11 -2.20 -8.99
N VAL A 235 9.45 -1.02 -8.43
CA VAL A 235 10.83 -0.67 -8.07
C VAL A 235 11.41 -1.65 -7.05
N GLY A 236 10.64 -2.02 -6.02
CA GLY A 236 11.05 -2.97 -5.01
C GLY A 236 11.45 -4.31 -5.60
N VAL A 237 10.55 -4.95 -6.36
CA VAL A 237 10.83 -6.24 -7.02
C VAL A 237 12.07 -6.13 -7.93
N SER A 238 12.13 -5.08 -8.74
CA SER A 238 13.19 -4.90 -9.74
C SER A 238 14.56 -4.69 -9.13
N CYS A 239 14.66 -3.89 -8.06
CA CYS A 239 15.92 -3.68 -7.32
C CYS A 239 16.40 -4.95 -6.63
N ASN A 240 15.48 -5.85 -6.28
CA ASN A 240 15.84 -7.06 -5.55
C ASN A 240 16.39 -8.17 -6.45
N PHE A 241 15.82 -8.31 -7.66
CA PHE A 241 16.36 -9.20 -8.69
C PHE A 241 17.43 -8.54 -9.58
N ALA A 242 17.67 -7.23 -9.44
CA ALA A 242 18.45 -6.44 -10.40
C ALA A 242 17.98 -6.64 -11.86
N ALA A 243 16.67 -6.81 -12.03
CA ALA A 243 15.98 -7.17 -13.27
C ALA A 243 14.79 -6.21 -13.53
N PRO A 244 15.01 -5.05 -14.18
CA PRO A 244 13.98 -4.03 -14.35
C PRO A 244 12.75 -4.43 -15.19
N ILE A 245 12.89 -5.22 -16.27
CA ILE A 245 11.74 -5.52 -17.13
C ILE A 245 10.87 -6.60 -16.45
N GLY A 246 11.50 -7.71 -16.05
CA GLY A 246 10.86 -8.82 -15.37
C GLY A 246 10.26 -8.42 -14.03
N GLY A 247 10.96 -7.57 -13.25
CA GLY A 247 10.48 -7.12 -11.94
C GLY A 247 9.22 -6.25 -12.02
N VAL A 248 9.13 -5.36 -13.00
CA VAL A 248 7.94 -4.52 -13.22
C VAL A 248 6.76 -5.38 -13.68
N LEU A 249 6.98 -6.29 -14.63
CA LEU A 249 5.95 -7.22 -15.10
C LEU A 249 5.44 -8.11 -13.96
N PHE A 250 6.35 -8.65 -13.15
CA PHE A 250 5.98 -9.45 -11.98
C PHE A 250 5.18 -8.66 -10.95
N SER A 251 5.58 -7.42 -10.66
CA SER A 251 4.80 -6.58 -9.77
C SER A 251 3.39 -6.37 -10.31
N ILE A 252 3.22 -6.15 -11.62
CA ILE A 252 1.90 -5.91 -12.21
C ILE A 252 1.03 -7.16 -12.14
N GLU A 253 1.57 -8.32 -12.54
CA GLU A 253 0.85 -9.60 -12.52
C GLU A 253 0.39 -9.99 -11.11
N VAL A 254 1.21 -9.74 -10.08
CA VAL A 254 0.91 -10.19 -8.71
C VAL A 254 0.05 -9.18 -7.93
N THR A 255 0.26 -7.88 -8.12
CA THR A 255 -0.32 -6.85 -7.24
C THR A 255 -1.66 -6.28 -7.70
N SER A 256 -1.98 -6.34 -9.00
CA SER A 256 -3.19 -5.70 -9.55
C SER A 256 -3.80 -6.51 -10.69
N THR A 257 -5.14 -6.60 -10.73
CA THR A 257 -5.87 -7.19 -11.86
C THR A 257 -6.04 -6.21 -13.02
N TYR A 258 -6.17 -4.92 -12.71
CA TYR A 258 -6.26 -3.84 -13.69
C TYR A 258 -5.14 -2.85 -13.44
N PHE A 259 -4.46 -2.46 -14.51
CA PHE A 259 -3.29 -1.61 -14.40
C PHE A 259 -3.25 -0.56 -15.51
N ALA A 260 -3.06 0.69 -15.10
CA ALA A 260 -2.88 1.79 -16.06
C ALA A 260 -1.47 1.75 -16.65
N VAL A 261 -1.35 1.81 -17.98
CA VAL A 261 -0.05 1.82 -18.69
C VAL A 261 0.85 2.97 -18.22
N ARG A 262 0.29 4.09 -17.75
CA ARG A 262 1.08 5.17 -17.14
C ARG A 262 1.86 4.71 -15.91
N ASN A 263 1.29 3.83 -15.10
CA ASN A 263 1.94 3.29 -13.91
C ASN A 263 3.05 2.31 -14.30
N TYR A 264 2.96 1.67 -15.47
CA TYR A 264 4.02 0.81 -16.02
C TYR A 264 5.27 1.62 -16.27
N TRP A 265 5.15 2.73 -17.02
CA TRP A 265 6.29 3.59 -17.34
C TRP A 265 6.92 4.22 -16.10
N ARG A 266 6.10 4.61 -15.12
CA ARG A 266 6.58 5.13 -13.83
C ARG A 266 7.37 4.09 -13.04
N GLY A 267 6.83 2.87 -12.91
CA GLY A 267 7.52 1.76 -12.26
C GLY A 267 8.80 1.36 -13.00
N PHE A 268 8.73 1.27 -14.32
CA PHE A 268 9.87 0.92 -15.19
C PHE A 268 11.01 1.93 -15.08
N PHE A 269 10.72 3.23 -15.12
CA PHE A 269 11.74 4.25 -14.95
C PHE A 269 12.44 4.15 -13.59
N GLY A 270 11.68 4.07 -12.50
CA GLY A 270 12.24 3.90 -11.16
C GLY A 270 13.06 2.61 -11.02
N ALA A 271 12.60 1.52 -11.64
CA ALA A 271 13.25 0.21 -11.65
C ALA A 271 14.60 0.25 -12.38
N VAL A 272 14.67 0.91 -13.55
CA VAL A 272 15.92 1.10 -14.31
C VAL A 272 16.91 1.94 -13.50
N CYS A 273 16.46 3.04 -12.89
CA CYS A 273 17.32 3.85 -12.01
C CYS A 273 17.88 3.02 -10.85
N GLY A 274 17.03 2.22 -10.20
CA GLY A 274 17.43 1.36 -9.09
C GLY A 274 18.39 0.24 -9.51
N ALA A 275 18.08 -0.49 -10.58
CA ALA A 275 18.93 -1.56 -11.11
C ALA A 275 20.29 -1.02 -11.57
N PHE A 276 20.32 0.14 -12.22
CA PHE A 276 21.56 0.80 -12.63
C PHE A 276 22.44 1.16 -11.43
N VAL A 277 21.87 1.79 -10.40
CA VAL A 277 22.60 2.16 -9.18
C VAL A 277 23.09 0.92 -8.43
N PHE A 278 22.26 -0.13 -8.34
CA PHE A 278 22.63 -1.38 -7.68
C PHE A 278 23.86 -2.02 -8.33
N ARG A 279 23.88 -2.12 -9.67
CA ARG A 279 25.03 -2.68 -10.38
C ARG A 279 26.26 -1.77 -10.35
N LEU A 280 26.08 -0.45 -10.35
CA LEU A 280 27.19 0.51 -10.21
C LEU A 280 27.87 0.39 -8.82
N LEU A 281 27.09 0.20 -7.76
CA LEU A 281 27.60 -0.01 -6.41
C LEU A 281 28.42 -1.30 -6.28
N ALA A 282 27.99 -2.37 -6.94
CA ALA A 282 28.73 -3.64 -6.96
C ALA A 282 30.14 -3.50 -7.57
N VAL A 283 30.24 -2.74 -8.67
CA VAL A 283 31.53 -2.42 -9.31
C VAL A 283 32.41 -1.54 -8.40
N TRP A 284 31.82 -0.54 -7.72
CA TRP A 284 32.59 0.30 -6.78
C TRP A 284 33.09 -0.44 -5.55
N ASN A 285 32.35 -1.43 -5.06
CA ASN A 285 32.78 -2.25 -3.93
C ASN A 285 33.84 -3.32 -4.32
N LYS A 286 34.27 -3.35 -5.59
CA LYS A 286 35.22 -4.32 -6.17
C LYS A 286 34.77 -5.78 -6.06
N ASP A 287 33.47 -6.02 -5.91
CA ASP A 287 32.91 -7.38 -5.90
C ASP A 287 32.78 -7.93 -7.34
N GLU A 288 32.65 -7.05 -8.34
CA GLU A 288 32.57 -7.41 -9.77
C GLU A 288 33.45 -6.48 -10.64
N GLU A 289 34.10 -7.03 -11.67
CA GLU A 289 34.93 -6.27 -12.61
C GLU A 289 34.10 -5.43 -13.61
N THR A 290 32.87 -5.86 -13.90
CA THR A 290 31.95 -5.21 -14.84
C THR A 290 30.50 -5.39 -14.40
N ILE A 291 29.57 -4.65 -15.01
CA ILE A 291 28.13 -4.75 -14.77
C ILE A 291 27.64 -6.11 -15.29
N THR A 292 27.63 -7.15 -14.44
CA THR A 292 27.16 -8.48 -14.82
C THR A 292 25.79 -8.82 -14.26
N ALA A 293 25.15 -9.85 -14.82
CA ALA A 293 23.91 -10.39 -14.30
C ALA A 293 24.20 -11.24 -13.04
N LEU A 294 23.25 -11.29 -12.11
CA LEU A 294 23.46 -11.88 -10.78
C LEU A 294 23.86 -13.38 -10.82
N PHE A 295 23.35 -14.12 -11.81
CA PHE A 295 23.60 -15.55 -12.04
C PHE A 295 24.09 -15.77 -13.48
N LYS A 296 25.19 -15.11 -13.87
CA LYS A 296 25.69 -15.14 -15.26
C LYS A 296 25.93 -16.58 -15.74
N THR A 297 25.19 -16.99 -16.77
CA THR A 297 25.40 -18.26 -17.47
C THR A 297 26.05 -18.03 -18.83
N THR A 298 26.83 -19.01 -19.28
CA THR A 298 27.45 -19.00 -20.63
C THR A 298 27.04 -20.27 -21.37
N PHE A 299 25.76 -20.34 -21.77
CA PHE A 299 25.25 -21.38 -22.68
C PHE A 299 25.65 -21.07 -24.13
N ARG A 300 25.72 -22.13 -24.96
CA ARG A 300 25.97 -22.03 -26.40
C ARG A 300 24.88 -21.21 -27.10
N VAL A 301 25.28 -20.34 -28.02
CA VAL A 301 24.37 -19.43 -28.74
C VAL A 301 23.96 -19.99 -30.10
N ASP A 302 24.87 -20.68 -30.80
CA ASP A 302 24.67 -21.10 -32.19
C ASP A 302 23.58 -22.17 -32.36
N PHE A 303 23.46 -23.08 -31.40
CA PHE A 303 22.41 -24.12 -31.33
C PHE A 303 21.97 -24.32 -29.88
N PRO A 304 21.04 -23.50 -29.35
CA PRO A 304 20.75 -23.50 -27.92
C PRO A 304 20.02 -24.76 -27.46
N PHE A 305 19.05 -25.24 -28.24
CA PHE A 305 18.29 -26.46 -27.97
C PHE A 305 17.88 -27.14 -29.27
N ASP A 306 17.74 -28.45 -29.23
CA ASP A 306 17.21 -29.23 -30.34
C ASP A 306 15.67 -29.32 -30.24
N PRO A 307 14.91 -29.35 -31.36
CA PRO A 307 13.45 -29.44 -31.31
C PRO A 307 12.93 -30.66 -30.53
N GLN A 308 13.71 -31.74 -30.47
CA GLN A 308 13.36 -32.93 -29.69
C GLN A 308 13.38 -32.66 -28.17
N GLU A 309 14.22 -31.74 -27.70
CA GLU A 309 14.29 -31.33 -26.28
C GLU A 309 13.03 -30.59 -25.82
N LEU A 310 12.24 -30.02 -26.74
CA LEU A 310 10.97 -29.36 -26.41
C LEU A 310 9.99 -30.28 -25.68
N ILE A 311 10.01 -31.58 -25.97
CA ILE A 311 9.18 -32.56 -25.26
C ILE A 311 9.62 -32.69 -23.79
N ALA A 312 10.93 -32.70 -23.54
CA ALA A 312 11.48 -32.74 -22.19
C ALA A 312 11.19 -31.44 -21.42
N PHE A 313 11.28 -30.27 -22.09
CA PHE A 313 10.91 -28.98 -21.47
C PHE A 313 9.41 -28.90 -21.16
N ALA A 314 8.54 -29.42 -22.04
CA ALA A 314 7.11 -29.51 -21.77
C ALA A 314 6.82 -30.44 -20.59
N PHE A 315 7.52 -31.58 -20.49
CA PHE A 315 7.42 -32.49 -19.34
C PHE A 315 7.83 -31.81 -18.03
N ILE A 316 8.92 -31.03 -18.03
CA ILE A 316 9.31 -30.21 -16.87
C ILE A 316 8.18 -29.26 -16.48
N GLY A 317 7.56 -28.57 -17.46
CA GLY A 317 6.41 -27.70 -17.22
C GLY A 317 5.23 -28.43 -16.54
N ILE A 318 4.90 -29.63 -17.00
CA ILE A 318 3.80 -30.43 -16.41
C ILE A 318 4.09 -30.78 -14.96
N VAL A 319 5.28 -31.34 -14.68
CA VAL A 319 5.65 -31.77 -13.33
C VAL A 319 5.81 -30.58 -12.39
N CYS A 320 6.41 -29.48 -12.85
CA CYS A 320 6.50 -28.25 -12.07
C CYS A 320 5.11 -27.64 -11.79
N GLY A 321 4.16 -27.76 -12.72
CA GLY A 321 2.76 -27.33 -12.51
C GLY A 321 2.07 -28.09 -11.37
N PHE A 322 2.15 -29.42 -11.38
CA PHE A 322 1.64 -30.24 -10.28
C PHE A 322 2.42 -30.01 -8.98
N GLY A 323 3.74 -29.86 -9.06
CA GLY A 323 4.62 -29.58 -7.92
C GLY A 323 4.30 -28.25 -7.24
N GLY A 324 4.05 -27.20 -8.02
CA GLY A 324 3.64 -25.89 -7.50
C GLY A 324 2.27 -25.92 -6.84
N ALA A 325 1.29 -26.58 -7.46
CA ALA A 325 -0.02 -26.79 -6.85
C ALA A 325 0.07 -27.59 -5.53
N LEU A 326 0.85 -28.67 -5.51
CA LEU A 326 1.10 -29.46 -4.31
C LEU A 326 1.77 -28.62 -3.21
N PHE A 327 2.74 -27.79 -3.58
CA PHE A 327 3.43 -26.90 -2.64
C PHE A 327 2.47 -25.93 -1.96
N VAL A 328 1.60 -25.26 -2.73
CA VAL A 328 0.59 -24.34 -2.19
C VAL A 328 -0.40 -25.09 -1.29
N PHE A 329 -0.86 -26.28 -1.71
CA PHE A 329 -1.76 -27.11 -0.92
C PHE A 329 -1.14 -27.52 0.43
N VAL A 330 0.10 -28.01 0.42
CA VAL A 330 0.83 -28.43 1.63
C VAL A 330 1.06 -27.24 2.55
N HIS A 331 1.55 -26.11 2.02
CA HIS A 331 1.74 -24.89 2.82
C HIS A 331 0.43 -24.45 3.48
N ARG A 332 -0.67 -24.38 2.73
CA ARG A 332 -2.00 -24.05 3.27
C ARG A 332 -2.40 -25.02 4.38
N ARG A 333 -2.22 -26.33 4.16
CA ARG A 333 -2.57 -27.37 5.14
C ARG A 333 -1.77 -27.24 6.44
N ILE A 334 -0.48 -26.94 6.37
CA ILE A 334 0.38 -26.71 7.55
C ILE A 334 -0.13 -25.49 8.33
N VAL A 335 -0.41 -24.38 7.64
CA VAL A 335 -0.88 -23.16 8.30
C VAL A 335 -2.26 -23.36 8.94
N ASP A 336 -3.18 -24.02 8.24
CA ASP A 336 -4.51 -24.34 8.77
C ASP A 336 -4.42 -25.30 9.96
N PHE A 337 -3.53 -26.29 9.92
CA PHE A 337 -3.27 -27.19 11.04
C PHE A 337 -2.80 -26.42 12.29
N ASN A 338 -1.82 -25.52 12.13
CA ASN A 338 -1.30 -24.69 13.21
C ASN A 338 -2.36 -23.77 13.84
N ARG A 339 -3.36 -23.35 13.08
CA ARG A 339 -4.45 -22.47 13.54
C ARG A 339 -5.67 -23.20 14.08
N THR A 340 -6.00 -24.36 13.52
CA THR A 340 -7.22 -25.12 13.86
C THR A 340 -7.10 -25.86 15.19
N HIS A 341 -5.92 -26.42 15.48
CA HIS A 341 -5.71 -27.14 16.73
C HIS A 341 -5.57 -26.16 17.91
N LYS A 342 -6.66 -25.99 18.67
CA LYS A 342 -6.72 -25.08 19.84
C LYS A 342 -5.59 -25.30 20.85
N ARG A 343 -5.14 -26.54 21.06
CA ARG A 343 -4.00 -26.86 21.96
C ARG A 343 -2.68 -26.32 21.43
N VAL A 344 -2.40 -26.54 20.14
CA VAL A 344 -1.20 -26.03 19.46
C VAL A 344 -1.24 -24.51 19.42
N SER A 345 -2.36 -23.91 19.00
CA SER A 345 -2.53 -22.45 18.98
C SER A 345 -2.40 -21.82 20.36
N ALA A 346 -3.02 -22.39 21.41
CA ALA A 346 -2.88 -21.89 22.78
C ALA A 346 -1.43 -22.01 23.30
N PHE A 347 -0.74 -23.10 22.97
CA PHE A 347 0.66 -23.30 23.31
C PHE A 347 1.60 -22.32 22.57
N LEU A 348 1.37 -22.12 21.27
CA LEU A 348 2.09 -21.17 20.41
C LEU A 348 1.88 -19.72 20.88
N MET A 349 0.68 -19.38 21.33
CA MET A 349 0.37 -18.05 21.87
C MET A 349 1.00 -17.83 23.24
N LYS A 350 1.10 -18.87 24.08
CA LYS A 350 1.74 -18.82 25.39
C LYS A 350 3.27 -18.69 25.27
N ASN A 351 3.89 -19.49 24.39
CA ASN A 351 5.34 -19.52 24.17
C ASN A 351 5.68 -19.14 22.73
N ARG A 352 5.53 -17.86 22.38
CA ARG A 352 5.72 -17.33 21.03
C ARG A 352 7.10 -17.59 20.41
N PHE A 353 8.15 -17.64 21.23
CA PHE A 353 9.52 -17.92 20.80
C PHE A 353 9.80 -19.41 20.55
N LEU A 354 8.99 -20.31 21.11
CA LEU A 354 9.25 -21.73 21.08
C LEU A 354 9.05 -22.33 19.68
N TYR A 355 8.09 -21.82 18.91
CA TYR A 355 7.85 -22.30 17.55
C TYR A 355 8.98 -21.98 16.57
N PRO A 356 9.44 -20.72 16.45
CA PRO A 356 10.64 -20.42 15.68
C PRO A 356 11.87 -21.21 16.14
N PHE A 357 12.03 -21.40 17.45
CA PHE A 357 13.12 -22.23 18.00
C PHE A 357 13.04 -23.67 17.50
N LEU A 358 11.89 -24.35 17.63
CA LEU A 358 11.72 -25.74 17.24
C LEU A 358 11.89 -25.93 15.73
N VAL A 359 11.29 -25.07 14.92
CA VAL A 359 11.40 -25.15 13.45
C VAL A 359 12.84 -24.89 12.99
N SER A 360 13.51 -23.88 13.56
CA SER A 360 14.92 -23.59 13.25
C SER A 360 15.83 -24.74 13.68
N LEU A 361 15.58 -25.35 14.85
CA LEU A 361 16.31 -26.52 15.32
C LEU A 361 16.14 -27.71 14.37
N VAL A 362 14.91 -28.03 13.96
CA VAL A 362 14.63 -29.14 13.04
C VAL A 362 15.33 -28.93 11.69
N ILE A 363 15.17 -27.75 11.08
CA ILE A 363 15.78 -27.47 9.77
C ILE A 363 17.31 -27.47 9.90
N SER A 364 17.88 -26.80 10.91
CA SER A 364 19.34 -26.72 11.07
C SER A 364 19.98 -28.06 11.40
N SER A 365 19.30 -28.93 12.16
CA SER A 365 19.77 -30.29 12.46
C SER A 365 19.85 -31.14 11.20
N ILE A 366 18.87 -31.00 10.31
CA ILE A 366 18.80 -31.72 9.03
C ILE A 366 19.82 -31.20 8.03
N THR A 367 19.99 -29.88 7.94
CA THR A 367 20.96 -29.24 7.05
C THR A 367 22.40 -29.41 7.52
N PHE A 368 22.64 -30.01 8.70
CA PHE A 368 23.99 -30.19 9.25
C PHE A 368 24.91 -30.94 8.27
N PRO A 369 26.02 -30.32 7.80
CA PRO A 369 26.83 -30.85 6.70
C PRO A 369 27.44 -32.22 6.98
N LEU A 370 27.79 -32.54 8.23
CA LEU A 370 28.34 -33.85 8.59
C LEU A 370 27.27 -34.93 8.82
N GLY A 371 26.00 -34.54 8.94
CA GLY A 371 24.87 -35.44 9.11
C GLY A 371 24.14 -35.70 7.78
N LEU A 372 22.84 -35.40 7.75
CA LEU A 372 22.01 -35.54 6.56
C LEU A 372 22.35 -34.51 5.47
N GLY A 373 23.01 -33.40 5.83
CA GLY A 373 23.45 -32.37 4.90
C GLY A 373 24.48 -32.85 3.87
N GLN A 374 25.15 -33.99 4.11
CA GLN A 374 26.05 -34.62 3.13
C GLN A 374 25.31 -34.99 1.83
N PHE A 375 24.03 -35.36 1.93
CA PHE A 375 23.21 -35.79 0.80
C PHE A 375 22.43 -34.63 0.14
N MET A 376 22.50 -33.44 0.73
CA MET A 376 21.69 -32.27 0.35
C MET A 376 22.58 -31.06 0.00
N ALA A 377 23.89 -31.25 -0.15
CA ALA A 377 24.84 -30.15 -0.34
C ALA A 377 24.63 -29.01 0.70
N GLY A 378 24.43 -29.39 1.97
CA GLY A 378 24.05 -28.46 3.05
C GLY A 378 25.14 -27.46 3.48
N GLU A 379 26.37 -27.64 3.01
CA GLU A 379 27.48 -26.69 3.22
C GLU A 379 27.35 -25.44 2.34
N LEU A 380 26.62 -25.52 1.23
CA LEU A 380 26.48 -24.43 0.27
C LEU A 380 25.45 -23.40 0.72
N THR A 381 25.75 -22.12 0.47
CA THR A 381 24.76 -21.05 0.60
C THR A 381 23.75 -21.10 -0.54
N GLN A 382 22.54 -20.56 -0.36
CA GLN A 382 21.50 -20.58 -1.40
C GLN A 382 21.93 -19.96 -2.73
N LYS A 383 22.72 -18.87 -2.69
CA LYS A 383 23.25 -18.23 -3.90
C LYS A 383 24.19 -19.20 -4.65
N GLN A 384 25.12 -19.81 -3.93
CA GLN A 384 26.06 -20.80 -4.48
C GLN A 384 25.35 -22.04 -5.02
N GLN A 385 24.29 -22.52 -4.34
CA GLN A 385 23.48 -23.63 -4.83
C GLN A 385 22.89 -23.33 -6.21
N ILE A 386 22.35 -22.13 -6.42
CA ILE A 386 21.78 -21.74 -7.73
C ILE A 386 22.89 -21.62 -8.78
N ASP A 387 24.01 -20.96 -8.45
CA ASP A 387 25.16 -20.82 -9.35
C ASP A 387 25.69 -22.19 -9.83
N GLU A 388 25.78 -23.17 -8.92
CA GLU A 388 26.24 -24.52 -9.26
C GLU A 388 25.19 -25.32 -10.05
N LEU A 389 23.89 -25.16 -9.77
CA LEU A 389 22.82 -25.79 -10.53
C LEU A 389 22.76 -25.27 -11.98
N PHE A 390 23.11 -24.01 -12.21
CA PHE A 390 23.17 -23.39 -13.54
C PHE A 390 24.48 -23.62 -14.29
N SER A 391 25.40 -24.39 -13.73
CA SER A 391 26.65 -24.78 -14.40
C SER A 391 26.39 -25.45 -15.76
N ASN A 392 27.30 -25.23 -16.69
CA ASN A 392 27.26 -25.83 -18.03
C ASN A 392 27.82 -27.26 -18.08
N THR A 393 28.65 -27.64 -17.10
CA THR A 393 29.28 -28.97 -17.00
C THR A 393 28.26 -30.04 -16.64
N THR A 394 28.47 -31.28 -17.06
CA THR A 394 27.63 -32.43 -16.62
C THR A 394 28.14 -32.96 -15.28
N LEU A 395 27.29 -32.97 -14.26
CA LEU A 395 27.68 -33.44 -12.92
C LEU A 395 27.83 -34.97 -12.88
N GLY A 396 27.13 -35.71 -13.75
CA GLY A 396 27.09 -37.18 -13.72
C GLY A 396 28.37 -37.92 -14.11
N ASN A 397 29.30 -37.28 -14.85
CA ASN A 397 30.70 -37.66 -15.12
C ASN A 397 31.17 -36.94 -16.40
N ASP A 398 31.95 -35.88 -16.25
CA ASP A 398 32.59 -35.21 -17.40
C ASP A 398 34.07 -35.63 -17.47
N PRO A 399 34.51 -36.34 -18.54
CA PRO A 399 35.91 -36.74 -18.69
C PRO A 399 36.88 -35.56 -18.88
N SER A 400 36.35 -34.34 -19.10
CA SER A 400 37.12 -33.10 -19.22
C SER A 400 37.14 -32.21 -17.96
N ALA A 401 36.56 -32.66 -16.84
CA ALA A 401 36.53 -31.86 -15.62
C ALA A 401 37.94 -31.59 -15.06
N THR A 402 38.24 -30.33 -14.77
CA THR A 402 39.48 -29.94 -14.09
C THR A 402 39.43 -30.28 -12.60
N ILE A 403 40.58 -30.47 -11.95
CA ILE A 403 40.68 -30.79 -10.50
C ILE A 403 39.98 -29.72 -9.65
N ASP A 404 40.00 -28.46 -10.08
CA ASP A 404 39.34 -27.34 -9.39
C ASP A 404 37.81 -27.41 -9.52
N GLU A 405 37.29 -27.83 -10.68
CA GLU A 405 35.86 -28.05 -10.90
C GLU A 405 35.36 -29.27 -10.13
N GLU A 406 36.14 -30.34 -10.07
CA GLU A 406 35.80 -31.53 -9.28
C GLU A 406 35.72 -31.22 -7.78
N ASN A 407 36.63 -30.37 -7.27
CA ASN A 407 36.57 -29.88 -5.89
C ASN A 407 35.37 -28.96 -5.62
N LYS A 408 34.98 -28.14 -6.61
CA LYS A 408 33.83 -27.23 -6.50
C LYS A 408 32.50 -28.00 -6.41
N TYR A 409 32.30 -29.00 -7.27
CA TYR A 409 31.04 -29.76 -7.33
C TYR A 409 30.97 -30.97 -6.39
N LYS A 410 32.04 -31.21 -5.62
CA LYS A 410 32.16 -32.28 -4.62
C LYS A 410 30.93 -32.48 -3.70
N PRO A 411 30.20 -31.44 -3.26
CA PRO A 411 28.99 -31.63 -2.45
C PRO A 411 27.87 -32.39 -3.17
N TRP A 412 27.80 -32.34 -4.50
CA TRP A 412 26.73 -32.97 -5.28
C TRP A 412 27.03 -34.44 -5.63
N HIS A 413 28.28 -34.88 -5.59
CA HIS A 413 28.67 -36.22 -6.06
C HIS A 413 28.44 -37.36 -5.05
N ARG A 414 28.12 -37.11 -3.78
CA ARG A 414 28.10 -38.15 -2.72
C ARG A 414 26.69 -38.58 -2.31
N PRO A 415 26.23 -39.83 -2.57
CA PRO A 415 26.91 -40.99 -3.19
C PRO A 415 26.75 -41.06 -4.71
N ASN A 416 25.71 -40.43 -5.27
CA ASN A 416 25.44 -40.32 -6.70
C ASN A 416 24.68 -39.00 -6.91
N VAL A 417 24.97 -38.30 -8.01
CA VAL A 417 24.35 -37.00 -8.33
C VAL A 417 22.82 -37.09 -8.40
N PHE A 418 22.28 -38.16 -8.98
CA PHE A 418 20.82 -38.36 -9.06
C PHE A 418 20.17 -38.51 -7.68
N VAL A 419 20.85 -39.21 -6.75
CA VAL A 419 20.34 -39.45 -5.40
C VAL A 419 20.42 -38.17 -4.57
N THR A 420 21.52 -37.44 -4.66
CA THR A 420 21.67 -36.16 -3.95
C THR A 420 20.67 -35.12 -4.43
N LEU A 421 20.49 -34.97 -5.75
CA LEU A 421 19.48 -34.07 -6.31
C LEU A 421 18.06 -34.50 -5.90
N GLY A 422 17.74 -35.80 -5.95
CA GLY A 422 16.43 -36.31 -5.53
C GLY A 422 16.14 -36.04 -4.04
N VAL A 423 17.10 -36.33 -3.17
CA VAL A 423 17.00 -36.04 -1.72
C VAL A 423 16.91 -34.54 -1.49
N PHE A 424 17.70 -33.73 -2.19
CA PHE A 424 17.65 -32.27 -2.11
C PHE A 424 16.26 -31.74 -2.45
N ILE A 425 15.65 -32.18 -3.55
CA ILE A 425 14.32 -31.73 -3.97
C ILE A 425 13.27 -32.06 -2.89
N VAL A 426 13.25 -33.30 -2.41
CA VAL A 426 12.27 -33.73 -1.39
C VAL A 426 12.46 -32.95 -0.10
N MET A 427 13.70 -32.84 0.39
CA MET A 427 14.00 -32.18 1.65
C MET A 427 13.73 -30.67 1.57
N GLN A 428 14.19 -30.01 0.51
CA GLN A 428 13.96 -28.59 0.30
C GLN A 428 12.47 -28.27 0.19
N PHE A 429 11.67 -29.11 -0.49
CA PHE A 429 10.23 -28.90 -0.66
C PHE A 429 9.50 -28.69 0.68
N TRP A 430 9.62 -29.63 1.61
CA TRP A 430 8.88 -29.55 2.87
C TRP A 430 9.53 -28.58 3.86
N MET A 431 10.87 -28.45 3.86
CA MET A 431 11.57 -27.49 4.72
C MET A 431 11.23 -26.05 4.34
N THR A 432 11.16 -25.72 3.05
CA THR A 432 10.69 -24.41 2.58
C THR A 432 9.23 -24.19 2.99
N ALA A 433 8.35 -25.19 2.80
CA ALA A 433 6.95 -25.08 3.21
C ALA A 433 6.81 -24.80 4.71
N LEU A 434 7.66 -25.40 5.56
CA LEU A 434 7.70 -25.17 7.00
C LEU A 434 8.32 -23.81 7.36
N ALA A 435 9.46 -23.44 6.76
CA ALA A 435 10.20 -22.22 7.05
C ALA A 435 9.36 -20.95 6.78
N VAL A 436 8.55 -20.97 5.72
CA VAL A 436 7.67 -19.84 5.36
C VAL A 436 6.54 -19.62 6.37
N THR A 437 6.20 -20.62 7.20
CA THR A 437 5.20 -20.47 8.28
C THR A 437 5.71 -19.74 9.50
N LEU A 438 7.02 -19.48 9.60
CA LEU A 438 7.63 -18.79 10.71
C LEU A 438 7.08 -17.34 10.84
N PRO A 439 6.90 -16.82 12.07
CA PRO A 439 6.46 -15.45 12.31
C PRO A 439 7.60 -14.43 12.12
N VAL A 440 8.37 -14.56 11.03
CA VAL A 440 9.46 -13.66 10.62
C VAL A 440 9.14 -13.07 9.24
N PRO A 441 9.73 -11.94 8.86
CA PRO A 441 9.59 -11.42 7.51
C PRO A 441 10.34 -12.31 6.52
N ALA A 442 9.59 -13.12 5.77
CA ALA A 442 10.11 -14.07 4.80
C ALA A 442 9.35 -14.00 3.47
N GLY A 443 10.08 -14.19 2.38
CA GLY A 443 9.59 -14.42 1.02
C GLY A 443 9.80 -15.88 0.59
N VAL A 444 9.03 -16.32 -0.41
CA VAL A 444 8.99 -17.73 -0.87
C VAL A 444 9.68 -17.95 -2.23
N PHE A 445 9.93 -16.87 -2.98
CA PHE A 445 10.32 -16.95 -4.38
C PHE A 445 11.66 -17.68 -4.60
N ILE A 446 12.74 -17.22 -3.97
CA ILE A 446 14.10 -17.81 -4.14
C ILE A 446 14.13 -19.30 -3.73
N PRO A 447 13.59 -19.73 -2.58
CA PRO A 447 13.58 -21.15 -2.22
C PRO A 447 12.83 -22.05 -3.23
N VAL A 448 11.69 -21.58 -3.74
CA VAL A 448 10.93 -22.30 -4.79
C VAL A 448 11.68 -22.27 -6.12
N PHE A 449 12.38 -21.17 -6.42
CA PHE A 449 13.25 -21.05 -7.58
C PHE A 449 14.39 -22.06 -7.53
N THR A 450 15.09 -22.21 -6.40
CA THR A 450 16.14 -23.21 -6.19
C THR A 450 15.59 -24.64 -6.29
N LEU A 451 14.41 -24.90 -5.73
CA LEU A 451 13.74 -26.20 -5.84
C LEU A 451 13.43 -26.55 -7.31
N GLY A 452 12.94 -25.58 -8.09
CA GLY A 452 12.70 -25.74 -9.52
C GLY A 452 13.99 -25.93 -10.32
N ALA A 453 15.05 -25.20 -9.96
CA ALA A 453 16.37 -25.36 -10.55
C ALA A 453 16.92 -26.76 -10.33
N ALA A 454 16.80 -27.30 -9.12
CA ALA A 454 17.23 -28.65 -8.78
C ALA A 454 16.43 -29.72 -9.54
N PHE A 455 15.11 -29.56 -9.66
CA PHE A 455 14.29 -30.48 -10.45
C PHE A 455 14.62 -30.43 -11.95
N GLY A 456 14.77 -29.23 -12.52
CA GLY A 456 15.21 -29.06 -13.90
C GLY A 456 16.59 -29.65 -14.13
N ARG A 457 17.51 -29.48 -13.17
CA ARG A 457 18.85 -30.07 -13.22
C ARG A 457 18.81 -31.59 -13.21
N LEU A 458 18.00 -32.18 -12.34
CA LEU A 458 17.80 -33.63 -12.28
C LEU A 458 17.33 -34.18 -13.64
N VAL A 459 16.35 -33.55 -14.29
CA VAL A 459 15.87 -33.95 -15.62
C VAL A 459 16.96 -33.77 -16.67
N GLY A 460 17.73 -32.68 -16.62
CA GLY A 460 18.85 -32.42 -17.53
C GLY A 460 19.96 -33.48 -17.42
N GLU A 461 20.35 -33.87 -16.21
CA GLU A 461 21.34 -34.95 -15.99
C GLU A 461 20.79 -36.31 -16.44
N CYS A 462 19.48 -36.57 -16.30
CA CYS A 462 18.85 -37.78 -16.86
C CYS A 462 18.92 -37.79 -18.39
N MET A 463 18.67 -36.64 -19.03
CA MET A 463 18.82 -36.49 -20.48
C MET A 463 20.26 -36.69 -20.94
N ALA A 464 21.24 -36.13 -20.21
CA ALA A 464 22.65 -36.35 -20.50
C ALA A 464 23.07 -37.83 -20.33
N ALA A 465 22.49 -38.54 -19.36
CA ALA A 465 22.73 -39.97 -19.14
C ALA A 465 22.06 -40.86 -20.20
N TRP A 466 20.86 -40.51 -20.68
CA TRP A 466 20.17 -41.23 -21.75
C TRP A 466 20.77 -40.99 -23.14
N PHE A 467 21.30 -39.79 -23.38
CA PHE A 467 21.94 -39.42 -24.64
C PHE A 467 23.40 -38.96 -24.41
N PRO A 468 24.34 -39.87 -24.04
CA PRO A 468 25.72 -39.50 -23.71
C PRO A 468 26.48 -38.88 -24.89
N GLN A 469 26.14 -39.31 -26.11
CA GLN A 469 26.75 -38.76 -27.32
C GLN A 469 26.10 -37.43 -27.71
N GLY A 470 24.91 -37.09 -27.23
CA GLY A 470 24.14 -35.92 -27.65
C GLY A 470 22.94 -36.28 -28.53
N ILE A 471 22.16 -35.28 -28.93
CA ILE A 471 20.97 -35.46 -29.77
C ILE A 471 21.36 -35.23 -31.24
N HIS A 472 20.94 -36.14 -32.12
CA HIS A 472 21.22 -36.07 -33.55
C HIS A 472 20.16 -35.22 -34.26
N THR A 473 20.52 -34.01 -34.68
CA THR A 473 19.62 -33.10 -35.42
C THR A 473 19.88 -33.10 -36.94
N SER A 474 21.10 -33.44 -37.38
CA SER A 474 21.47 -33.68 -38.80
C SER A 474 22.87 -34.29 -38.89
N ASP A 475 23.18 -35.04 -39.95
CA ASP A 475 24.35 -35.93 -40.14
C ASP A 475 25.77 -35.35 -39.88
N ALA A 476 25.92 -34.06 -39.52
CA ALA A 476 27.22 -33.40 -39.38
C ALA A 476 27.52 -32.78 -37.99
N VAL A 477 26.53 -32.57 -37.11
CA VAL A 477 26.77 -31.90 -35.81
C VAL A 477 26.09 -32.65 -34.67
N ILE A 478 26.92 -33.16 -33.75
CA ILE A 478 26.49 -33.83 -32.53
C ILE A 478 26.53 -32.83 -31.38
N ASN A 479 25.35 -32.43 -30.89
CA ASN A 479 25.20 -31.49 -29.80
C ASN A 479 25.03 -32.21 -28.46
N LYS A 480 26.02 -32.10 -27.57
CA LYS A 480 25.89 -32.61 -26.19
C LYS A 480 24.78 -31.85 -25.43
N VAL A 481 24.03 -32.56 -24.59
CA VAL A 481 22.98 -31.98 -23.75
C VAL A 481 23.60 -31.13 -22.65
N ILE A 482 23.11 -29.91 -22.45
CA ILE A 482 23.60 -28.99 -21.41
C ILE A 482 22.58 -28.96 -20.26
N PRO A 483 22.84 -29.64 -19.13
CA PRO A 483 21.87 -29.76 -18.03
C PRO A 483 21.55 -28.43 -17.33
N GLY A 484 22.45 -27.43 -17.40
CA GLY A 484 22.20 -26.09 -16.89
C GLY A 484 21.01 -25.38 -17.56
N GLY A 485 20.76 -25.60 -18.85
CA GLY A 485 19.59 -25.03 -19.54
C GLY A 485 18.28 -25.59 -19.01
N TYR A 486 18.24 -26.89 -18.68
CA TYR A 486 17.08 -27.54 -18.07
C TYR A 486 16.83 -27.04 -16.64
N ALA A 487 17.90 -26.78 -15.87
CA ALA A 487 17.80 -26.18 -14.54
C ALA A 487 17.14 -24.79 -14.61
N VAL A 488 17.54 -23.95 -15.57
CA VAL A 488 16.94 -22.62 -15.80
C VAL A 488 15.44 -22.72 -16.14
N VAL A 489 15.06 -23.67 -17.01
CA VAL A 489 13.65 -23.94 -17.35
C VAL A 489 12.85 -24.39 -16.13
N GLY A 490 13.38 -25.31 -15.33
CA GLY A 490 12.72 -25.79 -14.11
C GLY A 490 12.54 -24.69 -13.06
N ALA A 491 13.56 -23.84 -12.88
CA ALA A 491 13.51 -22.71 -11.96
C ALA A 491 12.40 -21.72 -12.31
N ALA A 492 12.28 -21.37 -13.59
CA ALA A 492 11.21 -20.50 -14.08
C ALA A 492 9.84 -21.17 -13.95
N ALA A 493 9.69 -22.42 -14.38
CA ALA A 493 8.41 -23.13 -14.41
C ALA A 493 7.81 -23.32 -13.01
N LEU A 494 8.61 -23.72 -12.02
CA LEU A 494 8.09 -23.94 -10.66
C LEU A 494 7.77 -22.62 -9.94
N SER A 495 8.62 -21.60 -10.09
CA SER A 495 8.37 -20.28 -9.50
C SER A 495 7.16 -19.59 -10.13
N GLY A 496 6.99 -19.69 -11.45
CA GLY A 496 5.79 -19.26 -12.17
C GLY A 496 4.55 -19.95 -11.65
N SER A 497 4.59 -21.29 -11.56
CA SER A 497 3.48 -22.12 -11.09
C SER A 497 3.00 -21.75 -9.69
N VAL A 498 3.90 -21.52 -8.73
CA VAL A 498 3.53 -21.15 -7.35
C VAL A 498 2.94 -19.73 -7.26
N THR A 499 3.42 -18.82 -8.10
CA THR A 499 3.02 -17.40 -8.07
C THR A 499 1.87 -17.05 -9.03
N HIS A 500 1.54 -17.94 -9.98
CA HIS A 500 0.65 -17.70 -11.12
C HIS A 500 1.14 -16.56 -12.03
N THR A 501 2.43 -16.53 -12.35
CA THR A 501 3.04 -15.45 -13.14
C THR A 501 3.83 -15.99 -14.32
N ILE A 502 3.76 -15.28 -15.46
CA ILE A 502 4.54 -15.60 -16.67
C ILE A 502 5.85 -14.79 -16.67
N SER A 503 5.80 -13.60 -16.05
CA SER A 503 6.93 -12.69 -15.82
C SER A 503 8.14 -13.32 -15.12
N THR A 504 7.95 -14.43 -14.38
CA THR A 504 9.04 -15.25 -13.85
C THR A 504 10.05 -15.64 -14.92
N SER A 505 9.60 -15.99 -16.13
CA SER A 505 10.47 -16.29 -17.28
C SER A 505 11.39 -15.11 -17.62
N VAL A 506 10.84 -13.89 -17.63
CA VAL A 506 11.58 -12.66 -17.95
C VAL A 506 12.62 -12.35 -16.87
N ILE A 507 12.23 -12.52 -15.59
CA ILE A 507 13.16 -12.40 -14.46
C ILE A 507 14.33 -13.38 -14.64
N VAL A 508 14.05 -14.64 -15.00
CA VAL A 508 15.09 -15.66 -15.20
C VAL A 508 16.06 -15.25 -16.32
N PHE A 509 15.57 -14.73 -17.45
CA PHE A 509 16.47 -14.29 -18.53
C PHE A 509 17.34 -13.10 -18.14
N GLU A 510 16.80 -12.15 -17.38
CA GLU A 510 17.58 -11.02 -16.89
C GLU A 510 18.60 -11.41 -15.82
N LEU A 511 18.25 -12.38 -14.96
CA LEU A 511 19.14 -12.92 -13.94
C LEU A 511 20.29 -13.75 -14.54
N THR A 512 19.99 -14.54 -15.59
CA THR A 512 20.98 -15.37 -16.30
C THR A 512 21.83 -14.58 -17.28
N GLY A 513 21.30 -13.47 -17.80
CA GLY A 513 21.96 -12.61 -18.79
C GLY A 513 21.96 -13.19 -20.21
N GLN A 514 21.22 -14.29 -20.45
CA GLN A 514 21.13 -14.94 -21.75
C GLN A 514 19.67 -15.24 -22.12
N ILE A 515 19.28 -14.87 -23.35
CA ILE A 515 17.91 -15.06 -23.88
C ILE A 515 17.80 -16.26 -24.84
N THR A 516 18.83 -17.10 -24.92
CA THR A 516 18.91 -18.19 -25.90
C THR A 516 17.81 -19.24 -25.73
N HIS A 517 17.37 -19.47 -24.50
CA HIS A 517 16.34 -20.47 -24.15
C HIS A 517 14.95 -19.82 -23.97
N ILE A 518 14.64 -18.74 -24.69
CA ILE A 518 13.39 -18.00 -24.48
C ILE A 518 12.13 -18.82 -24.75
N LEU A 519 12.06 -19.51 -25.89
CA LEU A 519 10.87 -20.26 -26.31
C LEU A 519 10.57 -21.45 -25.38
N PRO A 520 11.54 -22.33 -25.02
CA PRO A 520 11.24 -23.47 -24.16
C PRO A 520 10.86 -23.08 -22.73
N VAL A 521 11.52 -22.06 -22.17
CA VAL A 521 11.20 -21.57 -20.83
C VAL A 521 9.78 -21.01 -20.79
N MET A 522 9.40 -20.15 -21.75
CA MET A 522 8.04 -19.60 -21.81
C MET A 522 6.99 -20.70 -21.98
N MET A 523 7.26 -21.71 -22.83
CA MET A 523 6.36 -22.85 -23.03
C MET A 523 6.17 -23.64 -21.72
N ALA A 524 7.25 -23.99 -21.03
CA ALA A 524 7.19 -24.73 -19.78
C ALA A 524 6.45 -23.94 -18.68
N VAL A 525 6.71 -22.63 -18.58
CA VAL A 525 6.04 -21.74 -17.61
C VAL A 525 4.54 -21.62 -17.90
N LEU A 526 4.14 -21.47 -19.17
CA LEU A 526 2.73 -21.42 -19.55
C LEU A 526 1.98 -22.71 -19.21
N ILE A 527 2.58 -23.87 -19.50
CA ILE A 527 2.01 -25.18 -19.16
C ILE A 527 1.91 -25.34 -17.63
N ALA A 528 2.96 -24.99 -16.89
CA ALA A 528 2.99 -25.08 -15.44
C ALA A 528 1.94 -24.17 -14.77
N ASN A 529 1.78 -22.96 -15.29
CA ASN A 529 0.76 -22.00 -14.84
C ASN A 529 -0.65 -22.48 -15.13
N ALA A 530 -0.91 -23.00 -16.34
CA ALA A 530 -2.22 -23.52 -16.71
C ALA A 530 -2.66 -24.66 -15.77
N ILE A 531 -1.76 -25.60 -15.46
CA ILE A 531 -2.05 -26.70 -14.54
C ILE A 531 -2.27 -26.20 -13.11
N ALA A 532 -1.42 -25.30 -12.61
CA ALA A 532 -1.54 -24.79 -11.25
C ALA A 532 -2.82 -23.98 -11.02
N GLN A 533 -3.19 -23.12 -11.97
CA GLN A 533 -4.42 -22.31 -11.92
C GLN A 533 -5.69 -23.17 -11.90
N LEU A 534 -5.67 -24.35 -12.52
CA LEU A 534 -6.79 -25.28 -12.48
C LEU A 534 -6.95 -25.99 -11.12
N LEU A 535 -5.84 -26.18 -10.39
CA LEU A 535 -5.81 -27.01 -9.18
C LEU A 535 -5.89 -26.23 -7.88
N GLN A 536 -5.17 -25.11 -7.75
CA GLN A 536 -5.03 -24.34 -6.50
C GLN A 536 -5.03 -22.83 -6.78
N PRO A 537 -5.38 -21.99 -5.79
CA PRO A 537 -5.16 -20.55 -5.88
C PRO A 537 -3.64 -20.23 -5.83
N SER A 538 -3.27 -19.01 -6.23
CA SER A 538 -1.87 -18.58 -6.10
C SER A 538 -1.40 -18.61 -4.64
N PHE A 539 -0.10 -18.73 -4.41
CA PHE A 539 0.47 -18.69 -3.07
C PHE A 539 0.06 -17.42 -2.29
N TYR A 540 0.09 -16.26 -2.94
CA TYR A 540 -0.28 -14.99 -2.32
C TYR A 540 -1.77 -14.91 -2.02
N ASP A 541 -2.64 -15.36 -2.93
CA ASP A 541 -4.09 -15.38 -2.72
C ASP A 541 -4.49 -16.36 -1.60
N SER A 542 -3.79 -17.51 -1.51
CA SER A 542 -3.99 -18.43 -0.39
C SER A 542 -3.67 -17.77 0.95
N ILE A 543 -2.61 -16.95 1.04
CA ILE A 543 -2.30 -16.22 2.28
C ILE A 543 -3.37 -15.17 2.59
N ILE A 544 -3.89 -14.47 1.58
CA ILE A 544 -4.97 -13.49 1.75
C ILE A 544 -6.20 -14.16 2.37
N GLN A 545 -6.61 -15.32 1.85
CA GLN A 545 -7.73 -16.10 2.37
C GLN A 545 -7.47 -16.57 3.81
N ILE A 546 -6.29 -17.11 4.09
CA ILE A 546 -5.90 -17.56 5.44
C ILE A 546 -5.89 -16.40 6.43
N LYS A 547 -5.35 -15.23 6.05
CA LYS A 547 -5.33 -14.03 6.90
C LYS A 547 -6.70 -13.36 7.01
N LYS A 548 -7.69 -13.75 6.20
CA LYS A 548 -9.04 -13.16 6.11
C LYS A 548 -9.02 -11.65 5.83
N LEU A 549 -8.01 -11.18 5.09
CA LEU A 549 -7.89 -9.76 4.76
C LEU A 549 -9.13 -9.28 3.99
N PRO A 550 -9.52 -8.00 4.12
CA PRO A 550 -10.59 -7.36 3.34
C PRO A 550 -10.23 -7.29 1.86
N TYR A 551 -10.29 -8.42 1.20
CA TYR A 551 -10.03 -8.62 -0.21
C TYR A 551 -11.31 -9.15 -0.87
N LEU A 552 -11.69 -8.56 -2.00
CA LEU A 552 -12.71 -9.11 -2.88
C LEU A 552 -12.06 -10.26 -3.65
N PRO A 553 -12.44 -11.54 -3.45
CA PRO A 553 -11.89 -12.62 -4.25
C PRO A 553 -12.37 -12.51 -5.69
N ASP A 554 -11.47 -12.79 -6.64
CA ASP A 554 -11.86 -12.78 -8.05
C ASP A 554 -12.84 -13.92 -8.31
N ILE A 555 -13.98 -13.59 -8.90
CA ILE A 555 -15.03 -14.56 -9.22
C ILE A 555 -14.55 -15.34 -10.44
N SER A 556 -14.26 -16.63 -10.28
CA SER A 556 -14.01 -17.51 -11.42
C SER A 556 -15.23 -17.49 -12.34
N HIS A 557 -15.01 -17.23 -13.63
CA HIS A 557 -16.06 -17.20 -14.66
C HIS A 557 -16.86 -18.51 -14.76
N ALA A 558 -16.35 -19.61 -14.20
CA ALA A 558 -17.02 -20.90 -14.15
C ALA A 558 -18.17 -20.98 -13.13
N GLY A 559 -18.28 -20.03 -12.19
CA GLY A 559 -19.31 -20.03 -11.15
C GLY A 559 -20.67 -19.52 -11.65
N SER A 560 -21.50 -20.39 -12.26
CA SER A 560 -22.87 -20.09 -12.73
C SER A 560 -23.72 -19.33 -11.70
N LYS A 561 -23.58 -19.66 -10.41
CA LYS A 561 -24.39 -19.12 -9.30
C LYS A 561 -24.16 -17.62 -9.03
N THR A 562 -22.99 -17.08 -9.38
CA THR A 562 -22.69 -15.66 -9.12
C THR A 562 -23.44 -14.73 -10.07
N TYR A 563 -23.93 -15.25 -11.20
CA TYR A 563 -24.76 -14.51 -12.15
C TYR A 563 -26.23 -14.44 -11.72
N GLU A 564 -26.66 -15.31 -10.79
CA GLU A 564 -28.05 -15.40 -10.30
C GLU A 564 -28.33 -14.55 -9.05
N ILE A 565 -27.28 -14.07 -8.38
CA ILE A 565 -27.40 -13.17 -7.22
C ILE A 565 -27.44 -11.73 -7.73
N PHE A 566 -28.47 -10.97 -7.32
CA PHE A 566 -28.66 -9.59 -7.73
C PHE A 566 -28.36 -8.60 -6.59
N VAL A 567 -28.14 -7.34 -6.95
CA VAL A 567 -27.92 -6.25 -5.98
C VAL A 567 -29.09 -6.12 -5.00
N GLU A 568 -30.32 -6.36 -5.44
CA GLU A 568 -31.52 -6.36 -4.58
C GLU A 568 -31.45 -7.33 -3.38
N ASP A 569 -30.68 -8.42 -3.51
CA ASP A 569 -30.50 -9.44 -2.47
C ASP A 569 -29.39 -9.07 -1.47
N ILE A 570 -28.52 -8.12 -1.83
CA ILE A 570 -27.28 -7.79 -1.09
C ILE A 570 -27.38 -6.41 -0.44
N MET A 571 -28.14 -5.48 -1.03
CA MET A 571 -28.18 -4.08 -0.62
C MET A 571 -28.75 -3.87 0.79
N VAL A 572 -28.18 -2.89 1.50
CA VAL A 572 -28.73 -2.41 2.77
C VAL A 572 -29.83 -1.40 2.47
N ARG A 573 -31.08 -1.74 2.81
CA ARG A 573 -32.27 -0.91 2.57
C ARG A 573 -32.43 0.25 3.55
N TYR A 574 -31.95 0.08 4.79
CA TYR A 574 -32.01 1.13 5.79
C TYR A 574 -30.84 2.09 5.61
N VAL A 575 -31.06 3.14 4.82
CA VAL A 575 -30.05 4.16 4.51
C VAL A 575 -30.36 5.42 5.33
N LYS A 576 -29.37 5.92 6.07
CA LYS A 576 -29.43 7.25 6.67
C LYS A 576 -29.16 8.28 5.58
N PHE A 577 -30.02 9.28 5.46
CA PHE A 577 -29.95 10.31 4.41
C PHE A 577 -30.15 11.70 5.01
N ILE A 578 -29.77 12.72 4.24
CA ILE A 578 -30.01 14.13 4.57
C ILE A 578 -30.94 14.67 3.48
N SER A 579 -32.02 15.35 3.85
CA SER A 579 -32.89 16.01 2.89
C SER A 579 -32.45 17.46 2.68
N TRP A 580 -32.76 18.02 1.51
CA TRP A 580 -32.62 19.45 1.25
C TRP A 580 -33.41 20.31 2.26
N LEU A 581 -34.48 19.76 2.82
CA LEU A 581 -35.37 20.43 3.78
C LEU A 581 -35.00 20.16 5.25
N SER A 582 -33.95 19.37 5.51
CA SER A 582 -33.53 19.05 6.88
C SER A 582 -33.04 20.29 7.63
N THR A 583 -33.12 20.23 8.96
CA THR A 583 -32.64 21.28 9.89
C THR A 583 -31.26 20.94 10.47
N TYR A 584 -30.59 21.91 11.09
CA TYR A 584 -29.34 21.67 11.81
C TYR A 584 -29.52 20.70 12.99
N ALA A 585 -30.70 20.65 13.61
CA ALA A 585 -31.07 19.67 14.63
C ALA A 585 -31.03 18.24 14.08
N ASP A 586 -31.68 18.01 12.93
CA ASP A 586 -31.69 16.70 12.27
C ASP A 586 -30.27 16.27 11.87
N LEU A 587 -29.43 17.23 11.45
CA LEU A 587 -28.04 16.96 11.12
C LEU A 587 -27.23 16.53 12.35
N LYS A 588 -27.39 17.23 13.48
CA LYS A 588 -26.72 16.89 14.74
C LYS A 588 -27.13 15.49 15.20
N GLU A 589 -28.44 15.20 15.21
CA GLU A 589 -28.96 13.87 15.55
C GLU A 589 -28.41 12.78 14.62
N LEU A 590 -28.35 13.05 13.30
CA LEU A 590 -27.81 12.12 12.32
C LEU A 590 -26.31 11.86 12.56
N LEU A 591 -25.52 12.89 12.83
CA LEU A 591 -24.08 12.77 13.10
C LEU A 591 -23.81 12.01 14.42
N ASP A 592 -24.63 12.21 15.43
CA ASP A 592 -24.53 11.53 16.74
C ASP A 592 -24.97 10.07 16.66
N THR A 593 -26.07 9.80 15.94
CA THR A 593 -26.61 8.45 15.74
C THR A 593 -25.69 7.59 14.87
N SER A 594 -24.90 8.22 13.97
CA SER A 594 -24.09 7.50 12.98
C SER A 594 -22.59 7.85 13.00
N PRO A 595 -21.88 7.60 14.11
CA PRO A 595 -20.47 8.00 14.30
C PRO A 595 -19.49 7.30 13.35
N LYS A 596 -19.91 6.21 12.70
CA LYS A 596 -19.05 5.38 11.83
C LYS A 596 -19.16 5.72 10.34
N LEU A 597 -20.20 6.43 9.91
CA LEU A 597 -20.42 6.75 8.48
C LEU A 597 -19.55 7.94 8.05
N GLN A 598 -18.91 7.84 6.88
CA GLN A 598 -18.01 8.87 6.35
C GLN A 598 -18.66 9.73 5.26
N SER A 599 -19.72 9.25 4.63
CA SER A 599 -20.46 9.95 3.57
C SER A 599 -21.93 9.65 3.71
N PHE A 600 -22.75 10.65 3.37
CA PHE A 600 -24.21 10.59 3.43
C PHE A 600 -24.81 10.96 2.07
N PRO A 601 -25.85 10.24 1.62
CA PRO A 601 -26.62 10.64 0.46
C PRO A 601 -27.47 11.88 0.78
N LEU A 602 -27.43 12.84 -0.14
CA LEU A 602 -28.32 14.00 -0.15
C LEU A 602 -29.53 13.68 -1.02
N VAL A 603 -30.71 13.74 -0.44
CA VAL A 603 -31.99 13.56 -1.13
C VAL A 603 -32.76 14.86 -1.20
N ASP A 604 -33.66 14.96 -2.17
CA ASP A 604 -34.54 16.12 -2.32
C ASP A 604 -35.49 16.25 -1.12
N ALA A 605 -36.45 15.34 -1.01
CA ALA A 605 -37.40 15.29 0.11
C ALA A 605 -37.47 13.87 0.72
N PRO A 606 -37.82 13.74 2.01
CA PRO A 606 -37.99 12.43 2.66
C PRO A 606 -39.08 11.57 2.00
N GLU A 607 -40.06 12.20 1.34
CA GLU A 607 -41.13 11.49 0.62
C GLU A 607 -40.71 11.04 -0.79
N SER A 608 -39.97 11.90 -1.52
CA SER A 608 -39.56 11.62 -2.90
C SER A 608 -38.37 10.66 -2.94
N MET A 609 -37.49 10.72 -1.94
CA MET A 609 -36.24 9.95 -1.83
C MET A 609 -35.36 10.05 -3.08
N ILE A 610 -35.49 11.11 -3.88
CA ILE A 610 -34.69 11.29 -5.10
C ILE A 610 -33.25 11.65 -4.69
N LEU A 611 -32.28 10.88 -5.17
CA LEU A 611 -30.87 11.12 -4.88
C LEU A 611 -30.35 12.31 -5.69
N LEU A 612 -29.95 13.38 -4.99
CA LEU A 612 -29.34 14.58 -5.58
C LEU A 612 -27.81 14.50 -5.63
N GLY A 613 -27.21 13.83 -4.65
CA GLY A 613 -25.75 13.75 -4.53
C GLY A 613 -25.28 13.06 -3.27
N SER A 614 -24.01 13.24 -2.93
CA SER A 614 -23.46 12.79 -1.65
C SER A 614 -22.57 13.85 -1.01
N VAL A 615 -22.53 13.87 0.31
CA VAL A 615 -21.75 14.83 1.11
C VAL A 615 -20.87 14.08 2.08
N GLN A 616 -19.64 14.56 2.30
CA GLN A 616 -18.73 13.98 3.28
C GLN A 616 -19.07 14.42 4.70
N ARG A 617 -18.86 13.52 5.67
CA ARG A 617 -19.10 13.80 7.09
C ARG A 617 -18.31 15.01 7.59
N SER A 618 -17.05 15.15 7.19
CA SER A 618 -16.19 16.26 7.62
C SER A 618 -16.72 17.62 7.18
N GLU A 619 -17.39 17.69 6.03
CA GLU A 619 -18.00 18.94 5.55
C GLU A 619 -19.26 19.27 6.34
N LEU A 620 -20.06 18.26 6.68
CA LEU A 620 -21.23 18.43 7.55
C LEU A 620 -20.85 18.83 8.97
N GLU A 621 -19.80 18.23 9.54
CA GLU A 621 -19.25 18.62 10.85
C GLU A 621 -18.75 20.06 10.83
N CYS A 622 -18.03 20.46 9.76
CA CYS A 622 -17.59 21.85 9.59
C CYS A 622 -18.79 22.81 9.45
N MET A 623 -19.84 22.40 8.74
CA MET A 623 -21.05 23.20 8.58
C MET A 623 -21.78 23.40 9.92
N LEU A 624 -21.84 22.35 10.75
CA LEU A 624 -22.40 22.43 12.10
C LEU A 624 -21.52 23.30 13.01
N GLU A 625 -20.20 23.15 12.97
CA GLU A 625 -19.24 23.94 13.75
C GLU A 625 -19.25 25.42 13.35
N LYS A 626 -19.44 25.76 12.08
CA LYS A 626 -19.59 27.15 11.63
C LYS A 626 -20.83 27.83 12.22
N LYS A 627 -21.91 27.08 12.46
CA LYS A 627 -23.16 27.62 12.99
C LYS A 627 -23.22 27.63 14.51
N VAL A 628 -22.81 26.54 15.16
CA VAL A 628 -22.97 26.33 16.61
C VAL A 628 -21.64 26.45 17.37
N GLY A 629 -20.51 26.50 16.67
CA GLY A 629 -19.18 26.49 17.29
C GLY A 629 -18.81 27.78 18.02
N LEU A 630 -17.73 27.67 18.81
CA LEU A 630 -17.24 28.71 19.72
C LEU A 630 -17.06 30.09 19.06
N ALA A 631 -16.53 30.12 17.84
CA ALA A 631 -16.31 31.37 17.12
C ALA A 631 -17.62 32.13 16.85
N ARG A 632 -18.69 31.41 16.48
CA ARG A 632 -20.00 32.02 16.24
C ARG A 632 -20.63 32.50 17.54
N ARG A 633 -20.51 31.72 18.62
CA ARG A 633 -20.97 32.13 19.97
C ARG A 633 -20.35 33.45 20.41
N LEU A 634 -19.03 33.58 20.29
CA LEU A 634 -18.31 34.79 20.68
C LEU A 634 -18.74 36.02 19.87
N VAL A 635 -19.06 35.86 18.57
CA VAL A 635 -19.59 36.94 17.73
C VAL A 635 -20.99 37.37 18.22
N VAL A 636 -21.87 36.41 18.52
CA VAL A 636 -23.22 36.70 19.04
C VAL A 636 -23.15 37.42 20.39
N VAL A 637 -22.27 36.98 21.30
CA VAL A 637 -22.04 37.66 22.60
C VAL A 637 -21.52 39.08 22.38
N ALA A 638 -20.56 39.27 21.46
CA ALA A 638 -20.03 40.60 21.15
C ALA A 638 -21.10 41.54 20.58
N ASP A 639 -21.98 41.03 19.71
CA ASP A 639 -23.08 41.81 19.14
C ASP A 639 -24.18 42.11 20.16
N ARG A 640 -24.48 41.18 21.08
CA ARG A 640 -25.36 41.43 22.24
C ARG A 640 -24.81 42.53 23.16
N LYS A 641 -23.50 42.48 23.48
CA LYS A 641 -22.82 43.52 24.27
C LYS A 641 -22.84 44.88 23.56
N ARG A 642 -22.72 44.91 22.22
CA ARG A 642 -22.85 46.14 21.42
C ARG A 642 -24.28 46.70 21.40
N SER A 643 -25.29 45.85 21.32
CA SER A 643 -26.70 46.26 21.24
C SER A 643 -27.30 46.69 22.58
N GLN A 644 -26.74 46.26 23.71
CA GLN A 644 -27.13 46.69 25.06
C GLN A 644 -26.58 48.05 25.50
N GLY A 645 -25.87 48.79 24.63
CA GLY A 645 -25.49 50.18 24.92
C GLY A 645 -24.49 50.39 26.06
N GLN A 646 -23.70 49.37 26.44
CA GLN A 646 -22.53 49.59 27.30
C GLN A 646 -21.46 50.37 26.53
N SER A 647 -21.42 51.68 26.78
CA SER A 647 -20.43 52.62 26.27
C SER A 647 -19.03 52.38 26.87
N GLN A 648 -18.06 52.24 25.96
CA GLN A 648 -16.59 52.33 26.10
C GLN A 648 -15.86 51.41 27.12
N PRO A 649 -14.89 50.60 26.66
CA PRO A 649 -13.84 50.10 27.54
C PRO A 649 -13.01 51.28 28.08
N GLY A 650 -12.67 51.26 29.38
CA GLY A 650 -11.80 52.26 29.99
C GLY A 650 -10.38 52.30 29.39
N PRO A 651 -9.51 53.25 29.78
CA PRO A 651 -8.22 53.50 29.14
C PRO A 651 -7.23 52.32 29.17
N SER A 652 -7.50 51.27 29.95
CA SER A 652 -6.74 50.02 30.01
C SER A 652 -7.12 49.00 28.93
N ASP A 653 -8.22 49.21 28.21
CA ASP A 653 -8.78 48.29 27.22
C ASP A 653 -8.83 48.92 25.80
N ARG A 654 -7.80 49.69 25.44
CA ARG A 654 -7.58 50.08 24.04
C ARG A 654 -6.95 48.91 23.28
N PHE A 655 -7.74 48.25 22.42
CA PHE A 655 -7.20 47.50 21.31
C PHE A 655 -6.30 48.43 20.47
N SER A 656 -4.99 48.18 20.44
CA SER A 656 -4.10 48.76 19.45
C SER A 656 -4.35 48.07 18.10
N VAL A 657 -5.40 48.49 17.40
CA VAL A 657 -5.54 48.19 15.98
C VAL A 657 -4.48 49.02 15.25
N VAL A 658 -3.39 48.37 14.84
CA VAL A 658 -2.46 48.95 13.87
C VAL A 658 -3.20 49.02 12.53
N SER A 659 -3.83 50.17 12.23
CA SER A 659 -4.35 50.46 10.90
C SER A 659 -3.17 50.84 9.99
N PHE A 660 -2.78 49.96 9.08
CA PHE A 660 -1.91 50.34 7.97
C PHE A 660 -2.75 51.08 6.93
N ASN A 661 -2.72 52.42 6.96
CA ASN A 661 -3.16 53.23 5.83
C ASN A 661 -1.92 53.64 5.04
N ALA A 662 -1.68 52.98 3.90
CA ALA A 662 -0.67 53.41 2.95
C ALA A 662 -1.22 54.60 2.15
N LYS A 663 -0.76 55.80 2.48
CA LYS A 663 -0.75 56.93 1.54
C LYS A 663 0.68 57.37 1.28
N SER A 664 0.88 57.74 0.02
CA SER A 664 2.11 58.04 -0.69
C SER A 664 2.94 59.18 -0.12
N ASP A 665 4.25 58.94 -0.15
CA ASP A 665 5.36 59.83 -0.46
C ASP A 665 5.92 60.87 0.53
N GLU A 666 7.25 60.78 0.54
CA GLU A 666 8.33 61.74 0.79
C GLU A 666 8.72 62.20 2.21
N ASN A 667 9.99 61.90 2.49
CA ASN A 667 10.92 62.50 3.44
C ASN A 667 10.76 62.23 4.94
N ASN A 668 11.57 61.25 5.36
CA ASN A 668 12.58 61.31 6.42
C ASN A 668 12.19 61.80 7.84
N SER A 669 12.69 61.03 8.81
CA SER A 669 12.70 61.21 10.29
C SER A 669 11.48 60.67 11.06
N GLN A 670 11.70 59.49 11.66
CA GLN A 670 10.83 58.89 12.65
C GLN A 670 10.90 59.67 13.97
N GLN A 671 9.79 60.31 14.34
CA GLN A 671 9.53 60.69 15.72
C GLN A 671 8.06 60.38 16.04
N ILE A 672 7.85 59.40 16.91
CA ILE A 672 6.53 59.01 17.39
C ILE A 672 6.06 60.12 18.33
N SER A 673 5.03 60.88 17.93
CA SER A 673 4.30 61.77 18.82
C SER A 673 2.82 61.38 18.85
N ILE A 674 2.27 61.29 20.05
CA ILE A 674 0.87 60.99 20.31
C ILE A 674 0.11 62.32 20.21
N ARG A 675 -0.84 62.42 19.27
CA ARG A 675 -1.86 63.48 19.27
C ARG A 675 -3.23 62.84 19.34
N ASP A 676 -3.99 63.25 20.35
CA ASP A 676 -5.43 62.98 20.45
C ASP A 676 -6.17 63.76 19.37
N ALA A 677 -7.06 63.10 18.63
CA ALA A 677 -7.97 63.72 17.69
C ALA A 677 -9.41 63.35 18.07
N SER A 678 -10.22 64.38 18.25
CA SER A 678 -11.63 64.35 18.63
C SER A 678 -12.55 63.88 17.50
N ASP A 679 -13.70 63.37 17.90
CA ASP A 679 -14.96 63.16 17.17
C ASP A 679 -15.07 63.69 15.74
N LYS A 680 -15.24 62.76 14.81
CA LYS A 680 -16.28 62.68 13.75
C LYS A 680 -15.78 61.72 12.68
N ASP A 681 -16.37 60.52 12.62
CA ASP A 681 -16.58 59.68 11.42
C ASP A 681 -16.96 58.26 11.87
N ALA A 682 -18.17 58.14 12.41
CA ALA A 682 -18.81 56.85 12.68
C ALA A 682 -19.74 56.53 11.51
N THR A 683 -19.27 55.79 10.51
CA THR A 683 -20.15 54.98 9.64
C THR A 683 -19.44 53.70 9.16
N GLY A 684 -20.02 52.54 9.51
CA GLY A 684 -19.92 51.28 8.77
C GLY A 684 -18.63 50.46 8.89
N ILE A 685 -18.50 49.65 9.95
CA ILE A 685 -17.54 48.53 9.96
C ILE A 685 -18.23 47.29 9.37
N SER A 686 -17.79 46.87 8.18
CA SER A 686 -18.24 45.65 7.48
C SER A 686 -17.94 44.37 8.26
N LEU A 687 -18.90 43.43 8.26
CA LEU A 687 -18.85 42.07 8.84
C LEU A 687 -17.56 41.29 8.51
N SER A 688 -16.98 41.56 7.33
CA SER A 688 -15.74 40.96 6.85
C SER A 688 -14.52 41.24 7.73
N ASN A 689 -14.49 42.40 8.42
CA ASN A 689 -13.32 42.83 9.20
C ASN A 689 -13.27 42.18 10.59
N LEU A 690 -14.41 41.70 11.10
CA LEU A 690 -14.51 41.01 12.38
C LEU A 690 -14.09 39.54 12.24
N GLU A 691 -14.51 38.87 11.15
CA GLU A 691 -14.04 37.51 10.81
C GLU A 691 -12.53 37.46 10.57
N LEU A 692 -11.99 38.47 9.86
CA LEU A 692 -10.56 38.56 9.60
C LEU A 692 -9.73 38.67 10.89
N SER A 693 -10.25 39.40 11.88
CA SER A 693 -9.58 39.63 13.16
C SER A 693 -9.61 38.39 14.07
N LEU A 694 -10.69 37.61 14.02
CA LEU A 694 -10.83 36.37 14.79
C LEU A 694 -9.96 35.24 14.19
N ASN A 695 -9.89 35.16 12.87
CA ASN A 695 -9.04 34.19 12.16
C ASN A 695 -7.55 34.38 12.49
N ILE A 696 -7.10 35.63 12.66
CA ILE A 696 -5.73 35.95 13.06
C ILE A 696 -5.46 35.54 14.52
N LEU A 697 -6.44 35.69 15.42
CA LEU A 697 -6.32 35.34 16.85
C LEU A 697 -6.27 33.82 17.09
N LEU A 698 -6.97 33.05 16.24
CA LEU A 698 -7.01 31.58 16.24
C LEU A 698 -5.80 30.95 15.51
N GLY A 699 -4.87 31.76 15.01
CA GLY A 699 -3.67 31.29 14.30
C GLY A 699 -3.93 30.83 12.86
N THR A 700 -5.07 31.19 12.26
CA THR A 700 -5.38 30.94 10.85
C THR A 700 -5.07 32.20 10.04
N SER A 701 -3.92 32.24 9.36
CA SER A 701 -3.63 33.29 8.38
C SER A 701 -4.64 33.21 7.21
N PRO A 702 -5.16 34.34 6.69
CA PRO A 702 -5.98 34.33 5.51
C PRO A 702 -5.08 34.12 4.29
N ARG A 703 -4.82 32.85 3.96
CA ARG A 703 -4.46 32.46 2.61
C ARG A 703 -5.74 32.15 1.86
N THR A 704 -6.04 32.98 0.87
CA THR A 704 -6.96 32.65 -0.23
C THR A 704 -6.67 31.24 -0.75
N SER A 705 -7.75 30.52 -1.00
CA SER A 705 -7.88 29.07 -1.23
C SER A 705 -6.67 28.30 -1.79
N PRO A 706 -6.49 27.05 -1.33
CA PRO A 706 -6.13 25.99 -2.25
C PRO A 706 -7.20 24.90 -2.26
N ARG A 707 -7.48 24.42 -3.47
CA ARG A 707 -8.22 23.20 -3.77
C ARG A 707 -7.71 21.99 -2.91
N SER A 708 -8.56 20.98 -2.82
CA SER A 708 -8.39 19.63 -2.22
C SER A 708 -8.06 19.53 -0.72
N SER A 709 -9.08 19.08 0.02
CA SER A 709 -9.03 18.18 1.19
C SER A 709 -7.78 18.27 2.07
N PHE A 710 -7.81 19.19 3.02
CA PHE A 710 -6.92 19.18 4.17
C PHE A 710 -7.48 18.21 5.23
N SER A 711 -6.68 17.22 5.63
CA SER A 711 -6.98 16.32 6.72
C SER A 711 -6.80 17.03 8.07
N THR A 712 -7.87 17.62 8.60
CA THR A 712 -7.96 18.16 9.96
C THR A 712 -8.02 17.08 11.06
N GLN A 713 -7.57 15.85 10.79
CA GLN A 713 -7.53 14.78 11.81
C GLN A 713 -6.47 15.01 12.90
N GLY A 714 -5.47 15.86 12.66
CA GLY A 714 -4.39 16.12 13.63
C GLY A 714 -4.73 17.10 14.76
N MET A 715 -5.76 17.94 14.59
CA MET A 715 -6.00 19.08 15.50
C MET A 715 -7.19 18.85 16.45
N LEU A 716 -8.23 18.14 16.00
CA LEU A 716 -9.42 17.85 16.81
C LEU A 716 -9.19 16.80 17.92
N LYS A 717 -8.21 15.92 17.79
CA LYS A 717 -7.85 14.95 18.86
C LYS A 717 -7.23 15.59 20.11
N ARG A 718 -6.88 16.88 20.08
CA ARG A 718 -6.29 17.59 21.22
C ARG A 718 -7.29 18.39 22.06
N PHE A 719 -8.54 18.53 21.62
CA PHE A 719 -9.57 19.29 22.33
C PHE A 719 -10.69 18.44 22.94
N GLY A 720 -10.81 17.16 22.55
CA GLY A 720 -11.86 16.25 23.05
C GLY A 720 -11.55 15.45 24.33
N SER A 721 -10.60 15.88 25.17
CA SER A 721 -10.38 15.26 26.50
C SER A 721 -10.37 16.35 27.56
N ARG A 722 -11.56 16.70 28.06
CA ARG A 722 -11.66 17.57 29.23
C ARG A 722 -12.78 17.22 30.22
N ASP A 723 -13.34 16.02 30.13
CA ASP A 723 -14.28 15.49 31.14
C ASP A 723 -13.75 14.19 31.75
N SER A 724 -12.71 14.29 32.56
CA SER A 724 -12.41 13.35 33.64
C SER A 724 -11.19 13.85 34.41
N ILE A 725 -11.29 13.89 35.74
CA ILE A 725 -10.28 14.14 36.79
C ILE A 725 -10.67 15.36 37.63
N LEU A 726 -11.63 15.11 38.52
CA LEU A 726 -11.75 15.79 39.80
C LEU A 726 -11.46 14.73 40.87
N SER A 727 -10.23 14.65 41.37
CA SER A 727 -9.92 14.18 42.74
C SER A 727 -8.42 14.22 43.05
N SER A 728 -8.13 14.73 44.26
CA SER A 728 -6.95 14.49 45.12
C SER A 728 -5.57 15.07 44.75
N SER A 729 -5.27 16.20 45.39
CA SER A 729 -4.23 16.42 46.42
C SER A 729 -2.81 15.83 46.32
N THR A 730 -1.86 16.74 46.60
CA THR A 730 -0.56 16.64 47.31
C THR A 730 0.72 16.12 46.62
N ASP A 731 1.75 16.98 46.78
CA ASP A 731 3.19 16.73 46.95
C ASP A 731 4.19 16.57 45.78
N SER A 732 5.01 17.63 45.67
CA SER A 732 6.49 17.65 45.72
C SER A 732 7.37 17.29 44.49
N LEU A 733 8.25 18.26 44.20
CA LEU A 733 9.68 18.20 43.84
C LEU A 733 10.18 17.50 42.54
N ASP A 734 10.73 18.38 41.69
CA ASP A 734 12.05 18.28 41.03
C ASP A 734 12.17 17.67 39.61
N GLY A 735 13.09 18.26 38.82
CA GLY A 735 13.70 17.58 37.67
C GLY A 735 13.38 18.09 36.26
N SER A 736 14.20 19.01 35.76
CA SER A 736 14.26 19.64 34.43
C SER A 736 14.03 18.76 33.18
N LYS A 737 13.15 19.19 32.27
CA LYS A 737 13.31 19.10 30.79
C LYS A 737 12.62 20.30 30.10
N LYS A 738 13.39 21.07 29.32
CA LYS A 738 12.95 22.27 28.60
C LYS A 738 11.80 21.94 27.63
N LYS A 739 10.59 22.41 27.96
CA LYS A 739 9.44 22.47 27.03
C LYS A 739 9.69 23.57 25.98
N PRO A 740 9.25 23.39 24.71
CA PRO A 740 9.26 24.48 23.74
C PRO A 740 8.42 25.64 24.29
N ARG A 741 8.94 26.87 24.22
CA ARG A 741 8.24 28.09 24.63
C ARG A 741 7.00 28.26 23.74
N VAL A 742 5.86 27.76 24.21
CA VAL A 742 4.55 28.19 23.74
C VAL A 742 4.36 29.59 24.31
N TYR A 743 4.38 30.60 23.45
CA TYR A 743 3.87 31.92 23.82
C TYR A 743 2.37 31.73 24.10
N LYS A 744 2.01 31.55 25.37
CA LYS A 744 0.63 31.74 25.81
C LYS A 744 0.39 33.24 25.75
N LEU A 745 -0.29 33.69 24.70
CA LEU A 745 -1.01 34.96 24.77
C LEU A 745 -1.96 34.90 25.97
N PRO A 746 -2.10 35.97 26.76
CA PRO A 746 -3.06 36.01 27.86
C PRO A 746 -4.45 36.02 27.22
N ILE A 747 -5.05 34.85 27.09
CA ILE A 747 -6.49 34.73 26.85
C ILE A 747 -7.10 35.16 28.18
N GLY A 748 -7.48 36.43 28.29
CA GLY A 748 -8.39 36.85 29.35
C GLY A 748 -9.62 35.94 29.30
N GLU A 749 -10.16 35.59 30.46
CA GLU A 749 -11.39 34.81 30.57
C GLU A 749 -12.49 35.55 29.81
N PHE A 750 -12.73 35.14 28.56
CA PHE A 750 -13.88 35.58 27.81
C PHE A 750 -15.09 34.95 28.51
N GLU A 751 -15.97 35.78 29.06
CA GLU A 751 -17.30 35.33 29.48
C GLU A 751 -18.01 34.74 28.24
N ASP A 752 -18.06 33.41 28.17
CA ASP A 752 -18.99 32.68 27.31
C ASP A 752 -20.42 32.89 27.85
N MET A 753 -21.44 32.57 27.03
CA MET A 753 -22.84 32.59 27.51
C MET A 753 -22.99 31.66 28.72
N SER A 754 -23.93 31.98 29.62
CA SER A 754 -24.29 31.06 30.70
C SER A 754 -24.77 29.72 30.10
N THR A 755 -24.66 28.62 30.87
CA THR A 755 -24.99 27.28 30.36
C THR A 755 -26.44 27.17 29.87
N GLU A 756 -27.37 27.85 30.56
CA GLU A 756 -28.79 27.87 30.19
C GLU A 756 -29.03 28.71 28.92
N GLU A 757 -28.43 29.91 28.83
CA GLU A 757 -28.53 30.75 27.63
C GLU A 757 -27.86 30.11 26.40
N HIS A 758 -26.82 29.31 26.63
CA HIS A 758 -26.14 28.56 25.58
C HIS A 758 -27.05 27.47 25.02
N GLU A 759 -27.71 26.68 25.87
CA GLU A 759 -28.64 25.65 25.43
C GLU A 759 -29.85 26.25 24.69
N GLU A 760 -30.40 27.37 25.18
CA GLU A 760 -31.49 28.07 24.50
C GLU A 760 -31.05 28.60 23.14
N TRP A 761 -29.92 29.31 23.06
CA TRP A 761 -29.40 29.84 21.81
C TRP A 761 -29.07 28.72 20.81
N GLU A 762 -28.42 27.65 21.27
CA GLU A 762 -28.11 26.48 20.45
C GLU A 762 -29.40 25.85 19.93
N SER A 763 -30.43 25.71 20.77
CA SER A 763 -31.72 25.14 20.36
C SER A 763 -32.42 25.98 19.27
N GLU A 764 -32.28 27.31 19.31
CA GLU A 764 -32.86 28.21 18.31
C GLU A 764 -32.08 28.15 16.98
N GLU A 765 -30.75 28.16 17.02
CA GLU A 765 -29.93 28.05 15.82
C GLU A 765 -30.06 26.67 15.15
N LEU A 766 -30.27 25.61 15.94
CA LEU A 766 -30.46 24.25 15.42
C LEU A 766 -31.79 24.08 14.66
N LYS A 767 -32.82 24.91 14.93
CA LYS A 767 -34.10 24.86 14.21
C LYS A 767 -34.03 25.41 12.79
N VAL A 768 -32.95 26.13 12.46
CA VAL A 768 -32.75 26.73 11.13
C VAL A 768 -32.55 25.62 10.09
N GLN A 769 -33.02 25.85 8.87
CA GLN A 769 -32.80 24.94 7.73
C GLN A 769 -31.33 24.91 7.31
N LEU A 770 -30.87 23.76 6.82
CA LEU A 770 -29.50 23.59 6.36
C LEU A 770 -29.21 24.48 5.14
N ASP A 771 -28.11 25.23 5.21
CA ASP A 771 -27.61 26.02 4.08
C ASP A 771 -26.49 25.26 3.35
N PHE A 772 -26.79 24.77 2.15
CA PHE A 772 -25.86 24.02 1.31
C PHE A 772 -25.00 24.92 0.40
N SER A 773 -25.12 26.25 0.45
CA SER A 773 -24.47 27.16 -0.49
C SER A 773 -22.94 27.10 -0.47
N GLU A 774 -22.34 26.81 0.69
CA GLU A 774 -20.89 26.71 0.88
C GLU A 774 -20.36 25.26 0.92
N VAL A 775 -21.23 24.26 0.79
CA VAL A 775 -20.89 22.84 0.96
C VAL A 775 -20.54 22.21 -0.39
N HIS A 776 -19.51 21.36 -0.41
CA HIS A 776 -19.12 20.66 -1.63
C HIS A 776 -19.94 19.38 -1.79
N ILE A 777 -21.04 19.49 -2.51
CA ILE A 777 -21.87 18.33 -2.86
C ILE A 777 -21.22 17.63 -4.06
N ASP A 778 -21.02 16.30 -3.96
CA ASP A 778 -20.74 15.47 -5.12
C ASP A 778 -22.07 15.18 -5.85
N PRO A 779 -22.31 15.77 -7.04
CA PRO A 779 -23.61 15.71 -7.71
C PRO A 779 -23.82 14.40 -8.48
N ALA A 780 -22.79 13.57 -8.65
CA ALA A 780 -22.85 12.37 -9.48
C ALA A 780 -22.20 11.17 -8.79
N PRO A 781 -22.67 10.77 -7.59
CA PRO A 781 -22.17 9.57 -6.96
C PRO A 781 -22.55 8.34 -7.81
N PHE A 782 -21.71 7.31 -7.78
CA PHE A 782 -21.97 6.09 -8.56
C PHE A 782 -23.28 5.41 -8.15
N GLN A 783 -24.15 5.20 -9.13
CA GLN A 783 -25.46 4.57 -8.96
C GLN A 783 -25.49 3.17 -9.56
N LEU A 784 -26.18 2.25 -8.89
CA LEU A 784 -26.44 0.89 -9.35
C LEU A 784 -27.95 0.66 -9.50
N VAL A 785 -28.30 -0.12 -10.52
CA VAL A 785 -29.67 -0.61 -10.71
C VAL A 785 -29.86 -1.89 -9.88
N GLU A 786 -31.03 -2.05 -9.25
CA GLU A 786 -31.37 -3.21 -8.39
C GLU A 786 -31.13 -4.58 -9.04
N ARG A 787 -31.41 -4.70 -10.35
CA ARG A 787 -31.27 -5.92 -11.15
C ARG A 787 -29.84 -6.18 -11.66
N THR A 788 -28.86 -5.42 -11.19
CA THR A 788 -27.46 -5.67 -11.55
C THR A 788 -26.99 -6.95 -10.88
N SER A 789 -26.41 -7.87 -11.65
CA SER A 789 -25.82 -9.11 -11.12
C SER A 789 -24.62 -8.82 -10.23
N LEU A 790 -24.35 -9.68 -9.24
CA LEU A 790 -23.18 -9.60 -8.36
C LEU A 790 -21.86 -9.54 -9.13
N HIS A 791 -21.70 -10.30 -10.23
CA HIS A 791 -20.50 -10.23 -11.06
C HIS A 791 -20.25 -8.82 -11.63
N LYS A 792 -21.27 -8.19 -12.23
CA LYS A 792 -21.16 -6.82 -12.76
C LYS A 792 -20.87 -5.80 -11.66
N CYS A 793 -21.53 -5.94 -10.51
CA CYS A 793 -21.28 -5.11 -9.33
C CYS A 793 -19.82 -5.25 -8.86
N HIS A 794 -19.33 -6.48 -8.72
CA HIS A 794 -17.93 -6.78 -8.40
C HIS A 794 -16.95 -6.14 -9.40
N SER A 795 -17.21 -6.29 -10.71
CA SER A 795 -16.36 -5.69 -11.76
C SER A 795 -16.32 -4.16 -11.64
N MET A 796 -17.46 -3.51 -11.39
CA MET A 796 -17.52 -2.05 -11.20
C MET A 796 -16.72 -1.60 -9.97
N PHE A 797 -16.93 -2.26 -8.82
CA PHE A 797 -16.17 -1.95 -7.60
C PHE A 797 -14.67 -2.14 -7.80
N SER A 798 -14.26 -3.21 -8.49
CA SER A 798 -12.85 -3.50 -8.74
C SER A 798 -12.19 -2.58 -9.78
N LEU A 799 -12.93 -2.16 -10.82
CA LEU A 799 -12.38 -1.31 -11.89
C LEU A 799 -12.30 0.15 -11.48
N LEU A 800 -13.32 0.64 -10.78
CA LEU A 800 -13.46 2.04 -10.40
C LEU A 800 -12.89 2.31 -8.99
N GLY A 801 -12.53 1.27 -8.24
CA GLY A 801 -11.99 1.40 -6.88
C GLY A 801 -13.01 1.96 -5.89
N LEU A 802 -14.28 1.57 -6.03
CA LEU A 802 -15.37 2.12 -5.23
C LEU A 802 -15.41 1.48 -3.84
N ASN A 803 -15.60 2.31 -2.81
CA ASN A 803 -15.82 1.85 -1.44
C ASN A 803 -17.29 1.52 -1.17
N HIS A 804 -18.19 2.32 -1.74
CA HIS A 804 -19.63 2.18 -1.65
C HIS A 804 -20.30 2.78 -2.91
N THR A 805 -21.54 2.37 -3.15
CA THR A 805 -22.39 2.87 -4.23
C THR A 805 -23.83 2.93 -3.78
N TYR A 806 -24.59 3.89 -4.31
CA TYR A 806 -26.01 4.01 -4.04
C TYR A 806 -26.80 3.16 -5.03
N VAL A 807 -27.87 2.52 -4.56
CA VAL A 807 -28.79 1.76 -5.40
C VAL A 807 -30.03 2.63 -5.63
N THR A 808 -30.33 2.89 -6.89
CA THR A 808 -31.45 3.74 -7.28
C THR A 808 -32.42 3.03 -8.20
N THR A 809 -33.70 3.34 -8.02
CA THR A 809 -34.80 2.88 -8.89
C THR A 809 -35.59 4.10 -9.32
N LEU A 810 -35.56 4.41 -10.62
CA LEU A 810 -36.17 5.63 -11.18
C LEU A 810 -35.68 6.91 -10.46
N GLY A 811 -34.39 6.97 -10.09
CA GLY A 811 -33.78 8.08 -9.37
C GLY A 811 -34.03 8.09 -7.85
N ARG A 812 -34.92 7.24 -7.33
CA ARG A 812 -35.16 7.11 -5.89
C ARG A 812 -34.09 6.25 -5.23
N LEU A 813 -33.56 6.70 -4.10
CA LEU A 813 -32.61 5.98 -3.27
C LEU A 813 -33.32 4.81 -2.56
N VAL A 814 -32.92 3.58 -2.89
CA VAL A 814 -33.50 2.36 -2.31
C VAL A 814 -32.55 1.67 -1.34
N GLY A 815 -31.25 1.79 -1.58
CA GLY A 815 -30.26 1.13 -0.74
C GLY A 815 -28.85 1.61 -0.98
N VAL A 816 -27.93 1.09 -0.16
CA VAL A 816 -26.49 1.26 -0.33
C VAL A 816 -25.85 -0.12 -0.39
N VAL A 817 -24.85 -0.25 -1.26
CA VAL A 817 -23.97 -1.42 -1.31
C VAL A 817 -22.56 -0.94 -1.00
N SER A 818 -21.91 -1.55 -0.02
CA SER A 818 -20.49 -1.37 0.23
C SER A 818 -19.69 -2.62 -0.12
N LEU A 819 -18.38 -2.47 -0.17
CA LEU A 819 -17.43 -3.57 -0.41
C LEU A 819 -17.62 -4.73 0.58
N LYS A 820 -18.07 -4.44 1.80
CA LYS A 820 -18.33 -5.43 2.86
C LYS A 820 -19.49 -6.35 2.50
N GLU A 821 -20.58 -5.82 1.96
CA GLU A 821 -21.74 -6.63 1.58
C GLU A 821 -21.43 -7.49 0.35
N ILE A 822 -20.71 -6.94 -0.64
CA ILE A 822 -20.26 -7.69 -1.82
C ILE A 822 -19.38 -8.87 -1.41
N ARG A 823 -18.40 -8.63 -0.52
CA ARG A 823 -17.54 -9.70 -0.01
C ARG A 823 -18.34 -10.80 0.68
N ARG A 824 -19.27 -10.43 1.57
CA ARG A 824 -20.14 -11.40 2.27
C ARG A 824 -20.99 -12.20 1.29
N ALA A 825 -21.48 -11.58 0.23
CA ALA A 825 -22.27 -12.26 -0.80
C ALA A 825 -21.43 -13.32 -1.53
N ILE A 826 -20.16 -13.02 -1.83
CA ILE A 826 -19.25 -13.97 -2.49
C ILE A 826 -18.84 -15.11 -1.55
N GLU A 827 -18.54 -14.82 -0.28
CA GLU A 827 -18.22 -15.86 0.71
C GLU A 827 -19.42 -16.82 0.90
N ARG A 828 -20.64 -16.27 1.02
CA ARG A 828 -21.87 -17.06 1.11
C ARG A 828 -22.15 -17.88 -0.16
N SER A 829 -21.83 -17.35 -1.35
CA SER A 829 -22.01 -18.10 -2.60
C SER A 829 -20.99 -19.24 -2.76
N ALA A 830 -19.78 -19.08 -2.20
CA ALA A 830 -18.75 -20.11 -2.18
C ALA A 830 -19.05 -21.25 -1.18
N ASP A 831 -19.60 -20.94 0.00
CA ASP A 831 -19.91 -21.92 1.04
C ASP A 831 -21.21 -22.72 0.77
N SER A 832 -22.10 -22.23 -0.09
CA SER A 832 -23.43 -22.81 -0.31
C SER A 832 -23.49 -23.77 -1.50
N ASN A 833 -23.21 -25.05 -1.23
CA ASN A 833 -23.65 -26.14 -2.10
C ASN A 833 -25.17 -26.42 -2.06
N ASN A 834 -25.97 -25.66 -1.30
CA ASN A 834 -27.44 -25.79 -1.25
C ASN A 834 -28.16 -24.45 -1.53
N HIS A 835 -28.88 -24.40 -2.64
CA HIS A 835 -29.56 -23.22 -3.21
C HIS A 835 -30.73 -22.68 -2.35
N SER A 836 -31.25 -23.46 -1.40
CA SER A 836 -32.48 -23.17 -0.66
C SER A 836 -32.30 -22.28 0.59
N SER A 837 -31.07 -22.02 1.05
CA SER A 837 -30.80 -21.24 2.26
C SER A 837 -30.64 -19.73 2.01
N PHE A 838 -30.20 -19.32 0.82
CA PHE A 838 -29.86 -17.91 0.52
C PHE A 838 -31.08 -16.98 0.57
N ARG A 839 -32.18 -17.35 -0.11
CA ARG A 839 -33.44 -16.58 -0.09
C ARG A 839 -34.19 -16.61 1.24
N ARG A 840 -33.99 -17.65 2.06
CA ARG A 840 -34.64 -17.77 3.38
C ARG A 840 -33.90 -17.01 4.49
N SER A 841 -32.56 -16.96 4.44
CA SER A 841 -31.77 -16.28 5.47
C SER A 841 -31.93 -14.76 5.43
N HIS A 842 -31.98 -14.15 4.24
CA HIS A 842 -32.07 -12.69 4.13
C HIS A 842 -33.48 -12.12 4.41
N ARG A 843 -34.52 -12.95 4.25
CA ARG A 843 -35.91 -12.60 4.61
C ARG A 843 -36.21 -12.77 6.11
N ASN A 844 -35.43 -13.60 6.81
CA ASN A 844 -35.68 -13.98 8.21
C ASN A 844 -34.60 -13.51 9.20
N GLU A 845 -33.52 -12.84 8.77
CA GLU A 845 -32.66 -12.09 9.70
C GLU A 845 -33.35 -10.75 10.01
N PRO A 846 -33.87 -10.53 11.24
CA PRO A 846 -34.10 -9.16 11.67
C PRO A 846 -32.76 -8.44 11.59
N GLN A 847 -32.72 -7.29 10.94
CA GLN A 847 -31.55 -6.41 10.86
C GLN A 847 -31.26 -5.77 12.23
N ASN A 848 -31.10 -6.59 13.27
CA ASN A 848 -30.63 -6.17 14.58
C ASN A 848 -29.11 -6.17 14.58
N ILE A 849 -28.54 -5.14 13.97
CA ILE A 849 -27.21 -4.65 14.34
C ILE A 849 -27.34 -3.14 14.53
N ILE A 850 -27.91 -2.76 15.68
CA ILE A 850 -27.47 -1.75 16.67
C ILE A 850 -28.50 -1.86 17.80
N GLN A 851 -28.30 -2.81 18.71
CA GLN A 851 -28.87 -2.84 20.07
C GLN A 851 -28.20 -4.00 20.83
N ALA A 852 -26.98 -3.76 21.31
CA ALA A 852 -26.32 -4.59 22.31
C ALA A 852 -25.22 -3.74 22.96
N GLU A 853 -25.66 -2.80 23.81
CA GLU A 853 -25.01 -2.31 25.03
C GLU A 853 -25.84 -1.13 25.52
N GLY A 854 -26.74 -1.40 26.47
CA GLY A 854 -27.67 -0.41 27.00
C GLY A 854 -28.89 -1.06 27.65
N SER A 855 -28.68 -1.93 28.64
CA SER A 855 -29.64 -2.21 29.73
C SER A 855 -29.13 -3.37 30.61
N SER A 856 -28.33 -3.03 31.60
CA SER A 856 -28.35 -3.69 32.90
C SER A 856 -27.82 -2.70 33.91
N SER A 857 -28.73 -2.17 34.74
CA SER A 857 -28.55 -1.65 36.10
C SER A 857 -27.22 -1.00 36.45
#